data_AF-A0A520YDB3-F1
#
_entry.id   AF-A0A520YDB3-F1
#
_cell.length_a   1.000
_cell.length_b   1.000
_cell.length_c   1.000
_cell.angle_alpha   90.00
_cell.angle_beta   90.00
_cell.angle_gamma   90.00
#
_symmetry.space_group_name_H-M   'P 1'
#
loop_
_entity.id
_entity.type
_entity.pdbx_description
1 polymer ?
#
loop_
_entity_poly.entity_id
_entity_poly.type
_entity_poly.pdbx_seq_one_letter_code
_entity_poly.pdbx_strand_id
1 'polypeptide(L)'
;MKTRWGLWLTACLVIGASSLASSSASAQCSLTCQAVSPGCNVVTCVGGACFGTAGPDCINGTAGTDLIFGLGGDDCICAEGGGDTVQAGDGNDFVFGGDGADIISGDAGADQLFGEGDNDNVSGGGEADFLFGGAGTDTLNGDAGNDQLFGDVGDDTLNGGPDDDTLFGEAGADTLRGDGGNDTLNGGDDDDQIFGGIGVDTLNGDAGTDILRGEDGNDQLNGGTENDQLFGGNGADSLSGGSGDDILNGEAGNDPQLDGGDGEDTINGGPGNDTANGGAGVDFINGGPDNDTLDGGDGLDIINGNDGDDTLSGGPDNDTLDGGAGTDNLFGNSGEDVCLNAENMDPSCENFTHAMLASFEAFSDQGATILRWVTASESGTVGFHLYREVDGEWEAVHDGLLPGLLDAPQGGVYDFRDPEANASEAERYLLVEVDVRGGRSEHGPFDVRFELAQDTILDEGTPFAREAHELGPIGTTLKAGSAEKQSPGDTVAVYLGIEETGLYTISAAEVAARFGVTEASIRDLIQLGELLLTEEGETVAWKPSADGAALEFFGVERRSIFTTERIYRLSLDAGSTMSERSAAPGALSESLTFESTLHFEEDQIPAIIIAEDPDNDYWFWQLISAEPMMPMTAEVTFAIEAVAGGGTLMVDLQGIEGDAHLVEVTLNGTPLGTTGFEGVVPHQATFSVPEAALREGENTLGIEPVELGSSMLYLNSADLTYTRGYTTTAPALLFGADQDASVEVTGLTGDDLQLFDVSDPSEPVRLSNAVSTATGLQLATDSGRSYFAVGAAELLSPSSIWNDVRSTLQNEENEADYLLITPAELSVEAQALADYREAEGFSTMLVELQDVYDEFAFGTPDPNAIHDFLIYAQSHWARAPAFVVLVGKGSFDYRDILGRGGNLLPPLMVRTQDGIFSSDATYADLVADDGLPDVALGRLPVASSEELRSVIEQIVDYESSLDALLNEVTMLADETLPQDDFGMASDFVSEALPVDWSVNAVYRSELGDLESTRALFFDELRKGPRLVNYLGHAAANALGFREVLLSIDDIEALTVEGAQPLFSNMTCTASRFAVPGQVSLGEALLIDEEAAIAVWGPSGLSINAQATLLSRALVEELSTGGETRIGPMINRALPVLADLEFGREMISIYHLFGDPALRVTKEDASGAGGTGGDGGAAGSAGSNGITDGGGSGCAIGRPRPGASSVPILLLLGIGALVWRRRRRAGRCQKPS
;
A
#
# COMPACT_ATOMS: atom_id res chain seq x y z
N MET A 1 -12.19 -41.29 -35.68
CA MET A 1 -12.64 -42.68 -35.49
C MET A 1 -14.17 -42.72 -35.47
N LYS A 2 -14.77 -43.75 -36.07
CA LYS A 2 -16.21 -44.04 -36.04
C LYS A 2 -16.34 -45.44 -35.46
N THR A 3 -16.69 -45.56 -34.18
CA THR A 3 -17.22 -46.75 -33.48
C THR A 3 -17.05 -46.51 -31.97
N ARG A 4 -18.09 -45.96 -31.31
CA ARG A 4 -18.34 -46.06 -29.85
C ARG A 4 -19.68 -45.40 -29.44
N TRP A 5 -20.20 -44.48 -30.25
CA TRP A 5 -21.49 -43.77 -30.06
C TRP A 5 -22.77 -44.58 -30.37
N GLY A 6 -22.70 -45.92 -30.33
CA GLY A 6 -23.77 -46.79 -30.83
C GLY A 6 -24.84 -47.21 -29.80
N LEU A 7 -24.51 -47.19 -28.50
CA LEU A 7 -25.43 -47.64 -27.43
C LEU A 7 -26.15 -46.50 -26.72
N TRP A 8 -25.52 -45.32 -26.58
CA TRP A 8 -26.12 -44.11 -25.99
C TRP A 8 -27.47 -43.69 -26.59
N LEU A 9 -27.70 -43.95 -27.89
CA LEU A 9 -28.93 -43.53 -28.57
C LEU A 9 -30.16 -44.43 -28.32
N THR A 10 -30.02 -45.53 -27.58
CA THR A 10 -31.15 -46.45 -27.33
C THR A 10 -31.78 -46.24 -25.94
N ALA A 11 -31.00 -45.86 -24.93
CA ALA A 11 -31.51 -45.46 -23.61
C ALA A 11 -32.06 -44.02 -23.61
N CYS A 12 -31.34 -43.09 -24.24
CA CYS A 12 -31.73 -41.67 -24.31
C CYS A 12 -33.03 -41.44 -25.11
N LEU A 13 -33.44 -42.39 -25.98
CA LEU A 13 -34.70 -42.30 -26.73
C LEU A 13 -35.94 -42.72 -25.92
N VAL A 14 -35.77 -43.27 -24.71
CA VAL A 14 -36.88 -43.65 -23.81
C VAL A 14 -37.04 -42.65 -22.66
N ILE A 15 -35.97 -41.98 -22.22
CA ILE A 15 -36.00 -41.12 -21.02
C ILE A 15 -36.00 -39.61 -21.35
N GLY A 16 -35.50 -39.20 -22.52
CA GLY A 16 -35.39 -37.77 -22.88
C GLY A 16 -36.67 -37.00 -23.24
N ALA A 17 -37.87 -37.46 -22.83
CA ALA A 17 -39.11 -36.71 -23.08
C ALA A 17 -40.31 -37.10 -22.18
N SER A 18 -40.28 -36.81 -20.87
CA SER A 18 -41.55 -36.77 -20.11
C SER A 18 -41.48 -36.04 -18.76
N SER A 19 -41.67 -34.72 -18.78
CA SER A 19 -42.44 -34.05 -17.73
C SER A 19 -43.93 -34.32 -17.94
N LEU A 20 -44.40 -35.54 -17.67
CA LEU A 20 -45.82 -35.92 -17.75
C LEU A 20 -46.17 -37.02 -16.74
N ALA A 21 -46.79 -36.60 -15.62
CA ALA A 21 -47.73 -37.33 -14.77
C ALA A 21 -47.38 -38.77 -14.32
N SER A 22 -47.31 -38.96 -12.99
CA SER A 22 -47.07 -40.17 -12.17
C SER A 22 -47.99 -41.39 -12.38
N SER A 23 -48.49 -41.62 -13.60
CA SER A 23 -49.31 -42.80 -13.95
C SER A 23 -48.82 -43.54 -15.21
N SER A 24 -47.67 -43.15 -15.79
CA SER A 24 -47.07 -43.82 -16.96
C SER A 24 -45.72 -44.50 -16.71
N ALA A 25 -45.00 -44.17 -15.63
CA ALA A 25 -43.68 -44.73 -15.33
C ALA A 25 -43.72 -46.26 -15.11
N SER A 26 -44.62 -46.78 -14.26
CA SER A 26 -44.69 -48.22 -13.99
C SER A 26 -45.04 -49.07 -15.22
N ALA A 27 -45.87 -48.54 -16.13
CA ALA A 27 -46.19 -49.21 -17.39
C ALA A 27 -45.00 -49.21 -18.36
N GLN A 28 -44.19 -48.14 -18.38
CA GLN A 28 -42.97 -48.05 -19.18
C GLN A 28 -41.88 -48.97 -18.65
N CYS A 29 -41.66 -49.00 -17.32
CA CYS A 29 -40.71 -49.90 -16.67
C CYS A 29 -41.04 -51.37 -16.97
N SER A 30 -42.29 -51.78 -16.79
CA SER A 30 -42.76 -53.14 -17.12
C SER A 30 -42.59 -53.51 -18.62
N LEU A 31 -42.72 -52.53 -19.52
CA LEU A 31 -42.51 -52.71 -20.96
C LEU A 31 -41.01 -52.83 -21.30
N THR A 32 -40.16 -52.08 -20.60
CA THR A 32 -38.70 -52.15 -20.68
C THR A 32 -38.21 -53.51 -20.17
N CYS A 33 -38.67 -53.99 -19.02
CA CYS A 33 -38.28 -55.30 -18.50
C CYS A 33 -38.59 -56.47 -19.43
N GLN A 34 -39.76 -56.46 -20.08
CA GLN A 34 -40.09 -57.48 -21.09
C GLN A 34 -39.25 -57.38 -22.38
N ALA A 35 -38.67 -56.22 -22.65
CA ALA A 35 -37.80 -56.00 -23.80
C ALA A 35 -36.33 -56.34 -23.51
N VAL A 36 -35.86 -56.05 -22.29
CA VAL A 36 -34.48 -56.28 -21.83
C VAL A 36 -34.26 -57.76 -21.46
N SER A 37 -35.26 -58.43 -20.86
CA SER A 37 -35.20 -59.87 -20.54
C SER A 37 -36.34 -60.68 -21.21
N PRO A 38 -36.26 -60.97 -22.53
CA PRO A 38 -37.33 -61.65 -23.26
C PRO A 38 -37.52 -63.11 -22.81
N GLY A 39 -38.61 -63.39 -22.11
CA GLY A 39 -38.94 -64.74 -21.63
C GLY A 39 -38.64 -64.97 -20.15
N CYS A 40 -38.36 -63.90 -19.40
CA CYS A 40 -38.30 -63.88 -17.94
C CYS A 40 -39.57 -64.45 -17.27
N ASN A 41 -39.41 -64.96 -16.06
CA ASN A 41 -40.49 -65.39 -15.18
C ASN A 41 -41.13 -64.15 -14.53
N VAL A 42 -42.42 -63.89 -14.79
CA VAL A 42 -43.10 -62.72 -14.21
C VAL A 42 -43.46 -63.00 -12.74
N VAL A 43 -42.93 -62.20 -11.83
CA VAL A 43 -43.17 -62.29 -10.39
C VAL A 43 -43.92 -61.03 -9.92
N THR A 44 -44.96 -61.22 -9.11
CA THR A 44 -45.74 -60.14 -8.51
C THR A 44 -45.69 -60.24 -6.99
N CYS A 45 -45.42 -59.12 -6.33
CA CYS A 45 -45.25 -59.03 -4.88
C CYS A 45 -46.54 -59.36 -4.10
N VAL A 46 -46.41 -60.02 -2.95
CA VAL A 46 -47.54 -60.34 -2.07
C VAL A 46 -47.34 -59.66 -0.71
N GLY A 47 -48.03 -58.53 -0.53
CA GLY A 47 -47.94 -57.74 0.70
C GLY A 47 -46.57 -57.06 0.87
N GLY A 48 -45.99 -56.62 -0.25
CA GLY A 48 -44.69 -55.96 -0.35
C GLY A 48 -43.48 -56.86 -0.12
N ALA A 49 -43.60 -58.15 -0.41
CA ALA A 49 -42.45 -59.05 -0.46
C ALA A 49 -42.48 -59.88 -1.74
N CYS A 50 -41.35 -59.95 -2.44
CA CYS A 50 -41.19 -60.56 -3.75
C CYS A 50 -39.91 -61.40 -3.79
N PHE A 51 -40.00 -62.60 -4.35
CA PHE A 51 -38.87 -63.53 -4.46
C PHE A 51 -38.87 -64.12 -5.86
N GLY A 52 -37.79 -63.88 -6.59
CA GLY A 52 -37.48 -64.47 -7.89
C GLY A 52 -37.05 -65.92 -7.79
N THR A 53 -36.38 -66.38 -8.84
CA THR A 53 -35.89 -67.74 -9.05
C THR A 53 -34.40 -67.71 -9.38
N ALA A 54 -33.82 -68.86 -9.75
CA ALA A 54 -32.41 -68.92 -10.15
C ALA A 54 -32.21 -68.80 -11.68
N GLY A 55 -33.18 -68.19 -12.37
CA GLY A 55 -33.05 -67.82 -13.78
C GLY A 55 -33.91 -66.59 -14.06
N PRO A 56 -33.77 -65.95 -15.23
CA PRO A 56 -34.29 -64.60 -15.48
C PRO A 56 -35.74 -64.37 -15.03
N ASP A 57 -35.97 -63.38 -14.18
CA ASP A 57 -37.23 -62.94 -13.61
C ASP A 57 -37.55 -61.50 -14.04
N CYS A 58 -38.84 -61.18 -14.14
CA CYS A 58 -39.33 -59.82 -14.31
C CYS A 58 -40.22 -59.50 -13.11
N ILE A 59 -39.72 -58.70 -12.19
CA ILE A 59 -40.34 -58.45 -10.89
C ILE A 59 -40.91 -57.03 -10.87
N ASN A 60 -42.21 -56.92 -10.61
CA ASN A 60 -42.86 -55.64 -10.39
C ASN A 60 -43.32 -55.54 -8.94
N GLY A 61 -42.83 -54.49 -8.27
CA GLY A 61 -43.24 -54.00 -6.97
C GLY A 61 -44.65 -53.39 -6.96
N THR A 62 -44.90 -52.62 -5.92
CA THR A 62 -46.12 -51.90 -5.62
C THR A 62 -45.75 -50.49 -5.20
N ALA A 63 -46.69 -49.55 -5.31
CA ALA A 63 -46.46 -48.16 -4.90
C ALA A 63 -46.34 -47.92 -3.37
N GLY A 64 -45.84 -48.87 -2.58
CA GLY A 64 -45.39 -48.62 -1.22
C GLY A 64 -44.32 -49.63 -0.81
N THR A 65 -43.58 -49.34 0.26
CA THR A 65 -42.39 -50.10 0.71
C THR A 65 -42.47 -51.62 0.53
N ASP A 66 -41.61 -52.09 -0.35
CA ASP A 66 -41.42 -53.46 -0.78
C ASP A 66 -40.05 -54.00 -0.38
N LEU A 67 -39.97 -55.33 -0.28
CA LEU A 67 -38.75 -56.09 -0.10
C LEU A 67 -38.64 -57.11 -1.24
N ILE A 68 -37.70 -56.88 -2.15
CA ILE A 68 -37.53 -57.59 -3.41
C ILE A 68 -36.22 -58.38 -3.41
N PHE A 69 -36.28 -59.67 -3.73
CA PHE A 69 -35.10 -60.52 -3.96
C PHE A 69 -35.20 -61.17 -5.35
N GLY A 70 -34.28 -60.90 -6.28
CA GLY A 70 -34.21 -61.53 -7.61
C GLY A 70 -33.62 -62.95 -7.56
N LEU A 71 -32.58 -63.12 -6.75
CA LEU A 71 -31.80 -64.34 -6.50
C LEU A 71 -30.76 -64.65 -7.57
N GLY A 72 -31.14 -65.03 -8.79
CA GLY A 72 -30.13 -65.11 -9.84
C GLY A 72 -30.65 -65.46 -11.22
N GLY A 73 -29.78 -65.32 -12.22
CA GLY A 73 -30.15 -65.09 -13.61
C GLY A 73 -30.38 -63.59 -13.87
N ASP A 74 -30.26 -63.18 -15.12
CA ASP A 74 -30.42 -61.79 -15.56
C ASP A 74 -31.87 -61.29 -15.38
N ASP A 75 -32.11 -60.61 -14.27
CA ASP A 75 -33.41 -60.15 -13.79
C ASP A 75 -33.71 -58.72 -14.24
N CYS A 76 -34.99 -58.38 -14.30
CA CYS A 76 -35.40 -56.99 -14.45
C CYS A 76 -36.46 -56.62 -13.40
N ILE A 77 -36.16 -55.61 -12.59
CA ILE A 77 -36.90 -55.25 -11.40
C ILE A 77 -37.39 -53.81 -11.52
N CYS A 78 -38.67 -53.61 -11.24
CA CYS A 78 -39.31 -52.30 -11.11
C CYS A 78 -39.93 -52.21 -9.71
N ALA A 79 -39.34 -51.48 -8.76
CA ALA A 79 -39.85 -51.40 -7.39
C ALA A 79 -41.11 -50.50 -7.29
N GLU A 80 -41.21 -49.52 -8.19
CA GLU A 80 -42.33 -48.57 -8.39
C GLU A 80 -42.27 -47.35 -7.48
N GLY A 81 -42.58 -47.44 -6.19
CA GLY A 81 -42.42 -46.27 -5.35
C GLY A 81 -42.84 -46.48 -3.90
N GLY A 82 -42.48 -45.53 -3.05
CA GLY A 82 -42.28 -45.76 -1.62
C GLY A 82 -40.89 -46.34 -1.38
N GLY A 83 -40.30 -46.09 -0.21
CA GLY A 83 -38.92 -46.54 0.04
C GLY A 83 -38.81 -48.06 0.14
N ASP A 84 -38.20 -48.66 -0.86
CA ASP A 84 -38.10 -50.08 -1.14
C ASP A 84 -36.72 -50.65 -0.76
N THR A 85 -36.62 -51.97 -0.70
CA THR A 85 -35.34 -52.68 -0.53
C THR A 85 -35.23 -53.78 -1.56
N VAL A 86 -34.30 -53.63 -2.50
CA VAL A 86 -34.08 -54.53 -3.65
C VAL A 86 -32.71 -55.19 -3.54
N GLN A 87 -32.69 -56.51 -3.67
CA GLN A 87 -31.49 -57.32 -3.85
C GLN A 87 -31.64 -58.12 -5.15
N ALA A 88 -30.86 -57.80 -6.17
CA ALA A 88 -31.02 -58.36 -7.52
C ALA A 88 -30.46 -59.79 -7.57
N GLY A 89 -29.19 -60.02 -7.23
CA GLY A 89 -28.63 -61.35 -6.99
C GLY A 89 -27.53 -61.72 -8.00
N ASP A 90 -27.34 -63.01 -8.27
CA ASP A 90 -26.32 -63.44 -9.25
C ASP A 90 -26.85 -63.24 -10.68
N GLY A 91 -26.37 -62.33 -11.50
CA GLY A 91 -26.87 -62.10 -12.86
C GLY A 91 -26.46 -60.77 -13.42
N ASN A 92 -26.78 -60.50 -14.68
CA ASN A 92 -26.71 -59.13 -15.20
C ASN A 92 -28.10 -58.51 -15.14
N ASP A 93 -28.35 -57.75 -14.10
CA ASP A 93 -29.66 -57.31 -13.69
C ASP A 93 -29.95 -55.88 -14.13
N PHE A 94 -31.24 -55.56 -14.23
CA PHE A 94 -31.72 -54.22 -14.59
C PHE A 94 -32.75 -53.78 -13.57
N VAL A 95 -32.43 -52.79 -12.73
CA VAL A 95 -33.27 -52.36 -11.61
C VAL A 95 -33.68 -50.89 -11.72
N PHE A 96 -34.97 -50.61 -11.56
CA PHE A 96 -35.50 -49.27 -11.31
C PHE A 96 -36.12 -49.21 -9.91
N GLY A 97 -35.64 -48.29 -9.07
CA GLY A 97 -36.20 -47.98 -7.74
C GLY A 97 -37.57 -47.33 -7.87
N GLY A 98 -37.58 -46.07 -8.32
CA GLY A 98 -38.82 -45.33 -8.57
C GLY A 98 -38.89 -44.08 -7.71
N ASP A 99 -40.11 -43.68 -7.32
CA ASP A 99 -40.26 -42.53 -6.41
C ASP A 99 -40.08 -43.01 -4.95
N GLY A 100 -39.13 -42.47 -4.19
CA GLY A 100 -39.00 -42.67 -2.74
C GLY A 100 -37.66 -43.27 -2.35
N ALA A 101 -37.23 -43.01 -1.11
CA ALA A 101 -35.89 -43.39 -0.64
C ALA A 101 -35.66 -44.92 -0.59
N ASP A 102 -34.97 -45.45 -1.60
CA ASP A 102 -34.77 -46.86 -1.87
C ASP A 102 -33.40 -47.38 -1.41
N ILE A 103 -33.30 -48.70 -1.21
CA ILE A 103 -32.05 -49.43 -0.98
C ILE A 103 -31.94 -50.50 -2.07
N ILE A 104 -30.99 -50.37 -2.99
CA ILE A 104 -30.80 -51.24 -4.16
C ILE A 104 -29.42 -51.90 -4.10
N SER A 105 -29.33 -53.21 -4.33
CA SER A 105 -28.08 -53.95 -4.42
C SER A 105 -28.12 -54.90 -5.64
N GLY A 106 -27.12 -54.80 -6.52
CA GLY A 106 -26.93 -55.65 -7.70
C GLY A 106 -26.40 -57.04 -7.36
N ASP A 107 -25.49 -57.14 -6.38
CA ASP A 107 -24.76 -58.34 -5.96
C ASP A 107 -23.66 -58.77 -6.96
N ALA A 108 -23.92 -59.68 -7.90
CA ALA A 108 -22.84 -60.25 -8.71
C ALA A 108 -23.21 -60.36 -10.19
N GLY A 109 -22.42 -59.70 -11.04
CA GLY A 109 -22.60 -59.62 -12.49
C GLY A 109 -22.72 -58.17 -12.90
N ALA A 110 -22.68 -57.91 -14.21
CA ALA A 110 -22.66 -56.54 -14.72
C ALA A 110 -24.08 -55.95 -14.84
N ASP A 111 -24.44 -55.13 -13.87
CA ASP A 111 -25.76 -54.64 -13.55
C ASP A 111 -26.02 -53.21 -14.06
N GLN A 112 -27.30 -52.85 -14.14
CA GLN A 112 -27.80 -51.52 -14.47
C GLN A 112 -28.85 -51.10 -13.46
N LEU A 113 -28.49 -50.17 -12.57
CA LEU A 113 -29.27 -49.79 -11.40
C LEU A 113 -29.65 -48.30 -11.47
N PHE A 114 -30.93 -47.98 -11.27
CA PHE A 114 -31.47 -46.61 -11.32
C PHE A 114 -32.28 -46.33 -10.05
N GLY A 115 -31.88 -45.33 -9.25
CA GLY A 115 -32.66 -44.84 -8.11
C GLY A 115 -33.92 -44.11 -8.54
N GLU A 116 -33.76 -43.19 -9.50
CA GLU A 116 -34.75 -42.28 -10.09
C GLU A 116 -35.01 -41.01 -9.27
N GLY A 117 -35.67 -41.06 -8.12
CA GLY A 117 -35.84 -39.83 -7.35
C GLY A 117 -36.21 -40.00 -5.89
N ASP A 118 -36.04 -38.90 -5.14
CA ASP A 118 -35.81 -38.92 -3.69
C ASP A 118 -34.43 -39.53 -3.36
N ASN A 119 -34.12 -39.75 -2.08
CA ASN A 119 -32.76 -40.07 -1.61
C ASN A 119 -32.49 -41.57 -1.55
N ASP A 120 -31.70 -42.10 -2.47
CA ASP A 120 -31.49 -43.53 -2.67
C ASP A 120 -30.13 -44.04 -2.18
N ASN A 121 -30.05 -45.35 -1.91
CA ASN A 121 -28.80 -46.05 -1.61
C ASN A 121 -28.63 -47.22 -2.57
N VAL A 122 -27.68 -47.12 -3.51
CA VAL A 122 -27.49 -48.04 -4.62
C VAL A 122 -26.08 -48.67 -4.53
N SER A 123 -25.98 -50.00 -4.63
CA SER A 123 -24.72 -50.75 -4.65
C SER A 123 -24.68 -51.69 -5.86
N GLY A 124 -23.63 -51.62 -6.67
CA GLY A 124 -23.40 -52.45 -7.87
C GLY A 124 -23.05 -53.88 -7.49
N GLY A 125 -21.93 -54.04 -6.81
CA GLY A 125 -21.54 -55.29 -6.17
C GLY A 125 -20.29 -55.89 -6.78
N GLY A 126 -20.37 -56.52 -7.94
CA GLY A 126 -19.17 -57.11 -8.54
C GLY A 126 -19.28 -57.34 -10.03
N GLU A 127 -18.15 -57.20 -10.74
CA GLU A 127 -18.09 -56.96 -12.20
C GLU A 127 -18.44 -55.50 -12.54
N ALA A 128 -18.51 -55.16 -13.83
CA ALA A 128 -18.61 -53.76 -14.27
C ALA A 128 -20.07 -53.29 -14.37
N ASP A 129 -20.46 -52.38 -13.50
CA ASP A 129 -21.82 -51.93 -13.26
C ASP A 129 -22.09 -50.52 -13.79
N PHE A 130 -23.38 -50.20 -13.94
CA PHE A 130 -23.87 -48.88 -14.29
C PHE A 130 -24.90 -48.43 -13.26
N LEU A 131 -24.61 -47.38 -12.52
CA LEU A 131 -25.44 -46.84 -11.44
C LEU A 131 -25.85 -45.41 -11.78
N PHE A 132 -27.11 -45.07 -11.48
CA PHE A 132 -27.67 -43.74 -11.70
C PHE A 132 -28.56 -43.37 -10.51
N GLY A 133 -28.21 -42.32 -9.77
CA GLY A 133 -28.96 -41.82 -8.60
C GLY A 133 -30.27 -41.20 -9.04
N GLY A 134 -30.18 -40.06 -9.72
CA GLY A 134 -31.33 -39.33 -10.24
C GLY A 134 -31.53 -38.03 -9.49
N ALA A 135 -32.78 -37.72 -9.12
CA ALA A 135 -33.05 -36.47 -8.40
C ALA A 135 -33.14 -36.73 -6.89
N GLY A 136 -32.18 -36.29 -6.10
CA GLY A 136 -32.11 -36.74 -4.71
C GLY A 136 -30.91 -36.21 -3.96
N THR A 137 -30.61 -36.90 -2.87
CA THR A 137 -29.30 -36.86 -2.22
C THR A 137 -28.99 -38.33 -2.03
N ASP A 138 -28.28 -38.88 -3.00
CA ASP A 138 -28.14 -40.29 -3.24
C ASP A 138 -26.79 -40.81 -2.74
N THR A 139 -26.71 -42.12 -2.49
CA THR A 139 -25.48 -42.80 -2.12
C THR A 139 -25.26 -43.97 -3.07
N LEU A 140 -24.25 -43.88 -3.94
CA LEU A 140 -23.93 -44.88 -4.94
C LEU A 140 -22.59 -45.55 -4.59
N ASN A 141 -22.53 -46.88 -4.64
CA ASN A 141 -21.30 -47.66 -4.45
C ASN A 141 -21.13 -48.64 -5.63
N GLY A 142 -20.04 -48.55 -6.40
CA GLY A 142 -19.72 -49.50 -7.48
C GLY A 142 -19.34 -50.88 -6.92
N ASP A 143 -18.56 -50.88 -5.83
CA ASP A 143 -17.93 -52.06 -5.26
C ASP A 143 -16.83 -52.60 -6.21
N ALA A 144 -16.77 -53.90 -6.54
CA ALA A 144 -15.62 -54.44 -7.27
C ALA A 144 -15.86 -54.51 -8.77
N GLY A 145 -15.25 -53.63 -9.56
CA GLY A 145 -15.68 -53.50 -10.95
C GLY A 145 -15.01 -52.37 -11.68
N ASN A 146 -15.29 -52.27 -12.98
CA ASN A 146 -14.95 -51.07 -13.71
C ASN A 146 -16.27 -50.34 -13.98
N ASP A 147 -16.69 -49.57 -13.01
CA ASP A 147 -18.06 -49.12 -12.83
C ASP A 147 -18.27 -47.72 -13.39
N GLN A 148 -19.53 -47.40 -13.64
CA GLN A 148 -19.98 -46.08 -14.11
C GLN A 148 -21.09 -45.58 -13.20
N LEU A 149 -20.82 -44.51 -12.45
CA LEU A 149 -21.74 -43.92 -11.48
C LEU A 149 -22.10 -42.49 -11.91
N PHE A 150 -23.38 -42.13 -11.77
CA PHE A 150 -23.92 -40.80 -12.09
C PHE A 150 -24.85 -40.33 -10.95
N GLY A 151 -24.57 -39.19 -10.34
CA GLY A 151 -25.42 -38.53 -9.33
C GLY A 151 -26.68 -37.92 -9.96
N ASP A 152 -26.48 -37.02 -10.94
CA ASP A 152 -27.50 -36.20 -11.62
C ASP A 152 -27.86 -34.93 -10.84
N VAL A 153 -28.97 -34.88 -10.09
CA VAL A 153 -29.39 -33.63 -9.43
C VAL A 153 -29.51 -33.80 -7.93
N GLY A 154 -28.75 -32.98 -7.21
CA GLY A 154 -28.75 -32.81 -5.76
C GLY A 154 -27.46 -33.33 -5.14
N ASP A 155 -27.29 -33.11 -3.83
CA ASP A 155 -26.01 -33.35 -3.15
C ASP A 155 -25.77 -34.85 -2.95
N ASP A 156 -24.99 -35.50 -3.80
CA ASP A 156 -24.83 -36.95 -3.89
C ASP A 156 -23.50 -37.45 -3.29
N THR A 157 -23.43 -38.75 -2.98
CA THR A 157 -22.21 -39.44 -2.54
C THR A 157 -21.93 -40.66 -3.40
N LEU A 158 -20.85 -40.64 -4.17
CA LEU A 158 -20.46 -41.70 -5.11
C LEU A 158 -19.15 -42.35 -4.65
N ASN A 159 -19.09 -43.68 -4.61
CA ASN A 159 -17.88 -44.45 -4.38
C ASN A 159 -17.67 -45.49 -5.48
N GLY A 160 -16.56 -45.43 -6.21
CA GLY A 160 -16.18 -46.42 -7.23
C GLY A 160 -15.88 -47.76 -6.59
N GLY A 161 -14.83 -47.82 -5.79
CA GLY A 161 -14.40 -49.02 -5.09
C GLY A 161 -13.05 -49.49 -5.64
N PRO A 162 -12.74 -50.79 -5.60
CA PRO A 162 -11.56 -51.31 -6.29
C PRO A 162 -11.78 -51.51 -7.80
N ASP A 163 -10.71 -51.30 -8.57
CA ASP A 163 -10.58 -51.35 -10.04
C ASP A 163 -10.92 -50.01 -10.75
N ASP A 164 -10.72 -49.88 -12.08
CA ASP A 164 -10.76 -48.56 -12.76
C ASP A 164 -12.20 -48.08 -13.05
N ASP A 165 -12.64 -47.02 -12.37
CA ASP A 165 -14.01 -46.53 -12.35
C ASP A 165 -14.22 -45.18 -13.05
N THR A 166 -15.49 -44.82 -13.28
CA THR A 166 -15.89 -43.51 -13.83
C THR A 166 -17.09 -42.93 -13.08
N LEU A 167 -16.91 -41.79 -12.45
CA LEU A 167 -17.92 -41.13 -11.60
C LEU A 167 -18.23 -39.72 -12.12
N PHE A 168 -19.51 -39.35 -12.12
CA PHE A 168 -20.00 -38.01 -12.45
C PHE A 168 -21.00 -37.53 -11.39
N GLY A 169 -20.73 -36.41 -10.72
CA GLY A 169 -21.67 -35.77 -9.79
C GLY A 169 -22.82 -35.10 -10.54
N GLU A 170 -22.47 -34.28 -11.53
CA GLU A 170 -23.32 -33.45 -12.39
C GLU A 170 -23.81 -32.15 -11.73
N ALA A 171 -24.91 -32.10 -10.98
CA ALA A 171 -25.39 -30.82 -10.43
C ALA A 171 -25.79 -30.97 -8.96
N GLY A 172 -25.11 -30.27 -8.06
CA GLY A 172 -25.28 -30.40 -6.63
C GLY A 172 -23.93 -30.35 -5.94
N ALA A 173 -23.91 -30.22 -4.60
CA ALA A 173 -22.65 -30.28 -3.87
C ALA A 173 -22.30 -31.75 -3.56
N ASP A 174 -21.53 -32.38 -4.43
CA ASP A 174 -21.31 -33.83 -4.46
C ASP A 174 -20.04 -34.27 -3.71
N THR A 175 -19.99 -35.56 -3.37
CA THR A 175 -18.80 -36.21 -2.82
C THR A 175 -18.47 -37.47 -3.62
N LEU A 176 -17.37 -37.45 -4.36
CA LEU A 176 -16.93 -38.55 -5.24
C LEU A 176 -15.65 -39.20 -4.69
N ARG A 177 -15.58 -40.53 -4.68
CA ARG A 177 -14.42 -41.31 -4.24
C ARG A 177 -14.10 -42.43 -5.23
N GLY A 178 -12.89 -42.45 -5.79
CA GLY A 178 -12.42 -43.52 -6.69
C GLY A 178 -12.01 -44.77 -5.93
N ASP A 179 -11.40 -44.59 -4.75
CA ASP A 179 -10.86 -45.62 -3.85
C ASP A 179 -9.60 -46.31 -4.41
N GLY A 180 -9.66 -47.20 -5.39
CA GLY A 180 -8.42 -47.77 -5.91
C GLY A 180 -8.52 -48.34 -7.30
N GLY A 181 -7.85 -47.74 -8.26
CA GLY A 181 -8.03 -47.96 -9.68
C GLY A 181 -7.27 -46.89 -10.43
N ASN A 182 -7.45 -46.76 -11.74
CA ASN A 182 -7.08 -45.54 -12.45
C ASN A 182 -8.38 -44.86 -12.85
N ASP A 183 -8.88 -44.01 -11.97
CA ASP A 183 -10.26 -43.57 -11.97
C ASP A 183 -10.44 -42.26 -12.74
N THR A 184 -11.65 -42.01 -13.21
CA THR A 184 -12.04 -40.75 -13.85
C THR A 184 -13.23 -40.14 -13.11
N LEU A 185 -13.04 -39.02 -12.44
CA LEU A 185 -14.02 -38.37 -11.59
C LEU A 185 -14.29 -36.95 -12.10
N ASN A 186 -15.56 -36.56 -12.17
CA ASN A 186 -15.99 -35.21 -12.53
C ASN A 186 -17.09 -34.75 -11.55
N GLY A 187 -16.85 -33.62 -10.90
CA GLY A 187 -17.78 -32.98 -9.96
C GLY A 187 -19.00 -32.45 -10.69
N GLY A 188 -18.84 -31.36 -11.44
CA GLY A 188 -19.88 -30.83 -12.31
C GLY A 188 -20.16 -29.35 -12.03
N ASP A 189 -21.42 -29.01 -11.78
CA ASP A 189 -21.85 -27.68 -11.34
C ASP A 189 -22.02 -27.71 -9.79
N ASP A 190 -21.68 -26.60 -9.12
CA ASP A 190 -21.72 -26.37 -7.65
C ASP A 190 -20.50 -26.95 -6.88
N ASP A 191 -20.40 -26.72 -5.56
CA ASP A 191 -19.17 -26.96 -4.77
C ASP A 191 -18.95 -28.46 -4.42
N ASP A 192 -17.97 -29.11 -5.04
CA ASP A 192 -17.74 -30.56 -4.95
C ASP A 192 -16.54 -30.98 -4.10
N GLN A 193 -16.57 -32.24 -3.63
CA GLN A 193 -15.43 -32.92 -3.00
C GLN A 193 -15.06 -34.21 -3.75
N ILE A 194 -13.86 -34.26 -4.32
CA ILE A 194 -13.40 -35.34 -5.19
C ILE A 194 -12.12 -35.99 -4.63
N PHE A 195 -12.14 -37.30 -4.44
CA PHE A 195 -11.01 -38.10 -3.93
C PHE A 195 -10.64 -39.20 -4.92
N GLY A 196 -9.43 -39.17 -5.50
CA GLY A 196 -8.92 -40.17 -6.45
C GLY A 196 -8.72 -41.52 -5.79
N GLY A 197 -7.78 -41.59 -4.84
CA GLY A 197 -7.50 -42.81 -4.10
C GLY A 197 -6.17 -43.42 -4.51
N ILE A 198 -6.12 -44.74 -4.69
CA ILE A 198 -4.89 -45.42 -5.11
C ILE A 198 -4.89 -45.63 -6.61
N GLY A 199 -3.99 -44.97 -7.34
CA GLY A 199 -3.58 -45.37 -8.68
C GLY A 199 -3.08 -44.24 -9.57
N VAL A 200 -3.76 -43.95 -10.67
CA VAL A 200 -3.38 -42.87 -11.61
C VAL A 200 -4.69 -42.27 -12.08
N ASP A 201 -5.14 -41.25 -11.36
CA ASP A 201 -6.50 -40.77 -11.44
C ASP A 201 -6.59 -39.49 -12.26
N THR A 202 -7.79 -39.21 -12.76
CA THR A 202 -8.12 -37.96 -13.46
C THR A 202 -9.33 -37.34 -12.81
N LEU A 203 -9.15 -36.18 -12.19
CA LEU A 203 -10.16 -35.44 -11.43
C LEU A 203 -10.44 -34.10 -12.11
N ASN A 204 -11.72 -33.72 -12.19
CA ASN A 204 -12.16 -32.45 -12.75
C ASN A 204 -13.28 -31.84 -11.89
N GLY A 205 -13.07 -30.65 -11.32
CA GLY A 205 -14.09 -29.93 -10.55
C GLY A 205 -15.19 -29.36 -11.44
N ASP A 206 -14.78 -28.76 -12.56
CA ASP A 206 -15.61 -28.00 -13.51
C ASP A 206 -16.03 -26.62 -12.99
N ALA A 207 -17.22 -26.45 -12.42
CA ALA A 207 -17.71 -25.13 -12.01
C ALA A 207 -18.23 -25.14 -10.58
N GLY A 208 -17.57 -24.42 -9.69
CA GLY A 208 -17.87 -24.39 -8.27
C GLY A 208 -16.61 -24.07 -7.49
N THR A 209 -16.72 -23.94 -6.16
CA THR A 209 -15.55 -23.89 -5.28
C THR A 209 -15.22 -25.32 -4.82
N ASP A 210 -14.38 -26.01 -5.58
CA ASP A 210 -14.17 -27.46 -5.45
C ASP A 210 -12.98 -27.84 -4.57
N ILE A 211 -13.01 -29.07 -4.04
CA ILE A 211 -11.88 -29.68 -3.33
C ILE A 211 -11.50 -31.01 -3.99
N LEU A 212 -10.33 -31.07 -4.62
CA LEU A 212 -9.81 -32.24 -5.33
C LEU A 212 -8.59 -32.82 -4.59
N ARG A 213 -8.54 -34.15 -4.42
CA ARG A 213 -7.41 -34.86 -3.81
C ARG A 213 -7.03 -36.09 -4.66
N GLY A 214 -5.81 -36.12 -5.20
CA GLY A 214 -5.29 -37.28 -5.95
C GLY A 214 -5.06 -38.51 -5.06
N GLU A 215 -4.40 -38.29 -3.91
CA GLU A 215 -3.98 -39.32 -2.96
C GLU A 215 -2.75 -40.13 -3.42
N ASP A 216 -2.81 -41.44 -3.59
CA ASP A 216 -1.62 -42.26 -3.91
C ASP A 216 -1.55 -42.50 -5.43
N GLY A 217 -0.68 -41.82 -6.17
CA GLY A 217 -0.72 -41.95 -7.61
C GLY A 217 0.13 -40.99 -8.43
N ASN A 218 -0.11 -40.98 -9.73
CA ASN A 218 0.49 -39.99 -10.64
C ASN A 218 -0.67 -39.27 -11.31
N ASP A 219 -1.28 -38.37 -10.58
CA ASP A 219 -2.65 -37.95 -10.81
C ASP A 219 -2.73 -36.67 -11.66
N GLN A 220 -3.87 -36.45 -12.30
CA GLN A 220 -4.19 -35.23 -13.03
C GLN A 220 -5.43 -34.58 -12.42
N LEU A 221 -5.26 -33.36 -11.91
CA LEU A 221 -6.32 -32.58 -11.26
C LEU A 221 -6.54 -31.27 -12.03
N ASN A 222 -7.80 -30.92 -12.25
CA ASN A 222 -8.23 -29.65 -12.85
C ASN A 222 -9.36 -29.05 -12.00
N GLY A 223 -9.16 -27.88 -11.42
CA GLY A 223 -10.18 -27.17 -10.63
C GLY A 223 -11.32 -26.74 -11.54
N GLY A 224 -11.03 -25.82 -12.46
CA GLY A 224 -11.96 -25.40 -13.50
C GLY A 224 -12.24 -23.91 -13.41
N THR A 225 -13.37 -23.52 -12.84
CA THR A 225 -13.75 -22.12 -12.69
C THR A 225 -14.24 -21.84 -11.28
N GLU A 226 -13.97 -20.64 -10.79
CA GLU A 226 -14.14 -20.22 -9.38
C GLU A 226 -12.94 -20.71 -8.54
N ASN A 227 -13.01 -20.59 -7.22
CA ASN A 227 -11.82 -20.66 -6.36
C ASN A 227 -11.65 -22.07 -5.78
N ASP A 228 -10.75 -22.86 -6.33
CA ASP A 228 -10.61 -24.30 -6.06
C ASP A 228 -9.47 -24.65 -5.11
N GLN A 229 -9.51 -25.85 -4.53
CA GLN A 229 -8.43 -26.43 -3.71
C GLN A 229 -7.99 -27.79 -4.24
N LEU A 230 -6.75 -27.88 -4.71
CA LEU A 230 -6.18 -29.09 -5.32
C LEU A 230 -5.02 -29.63 -4.47
N PHE A 231 -5.04 -30.94 -4.19
CA PHE A 231 -3.99 -31.66 -3.45
C PHE A 231 -3.53 -32.86 -4.28
N GLY A 232 -2.27 -32.88 -4.73
CA GLY A 232 -1.69 -33.96 -5.55
C GLY A 232 -1.62 -35.27 -4.78
N GLY A 233 -0.82 -35.31 -3.73
CA GLY A 233 -0.70 -36.47 -2.85
C GLY A 233 0.68 -37.09 -2.93
N ASN A 234 0.77 -38.41 -3.01
CA ASN A 234 2.03 -39.12 -3.20
C ASN A 234 2.21 -39.47 -4.67
N GLY A 235 3.19 -38.86 -5.34
CA GLY A 235 3.77 -39.41 -6.56
C GLY A 235 4.37 -38.39 -7.49
N ALA A 236 3.78 -38.16 -8.66
CA ALA A 236 4.27 -37.10 -9.56
C ALA A 236 3.09 -36.65 -10.38
N ASP A 237 2.50 -35.58 -9.90
CA ASP A 237 1.14 -35.15 -10.16
C ASP A 237 1.13 -33.91 -11.05
N SER A 238 0.00 -33.66 -11.68
CA SER A 238 -0.22 -32.47 -12.51
C SER A 238 -1.50 -31.78 -12.08
N LEU A 239 -1.37 -30.55 -11.61
CA LEU A 239 -2.46 -29.74 -11.08
C LEU A 239 -2.65 -28.49 -11.95
N SER A 240 -3.90 -28.13 -12.22
CA SER A 240 -4.29 -26.89 -12.89
C SER A 240 -5.46 -26.26 -12.13
N GLY A 241 -5.29 -25.03 -11.61
CA GLY A 241 -6.34 -24.29 -10.92
C GLY A 241 -7.45 -23.90 -11.89
N GLY A 242 -7.09 -23.11 -12.90
CA GLY A 242 -7.98 -22.75 -13.99
C GLY A 242 -8.27 -21.26 -14.00
N SER A 243 -9.46 -20.85 -13.57
CA SER A 243 -9.78 -19.43 -13.43
C SER A 243 -10.46 -19.17 -12.10
N GLY A 244 -10.00 -18.19 -11.35
CA GLY A 244 -10.38 -17.99 -9.95
C GLY A 244 -9.13 -17.93 -9.09
N ASP A 245 -9.29 -17.62 -7.81
CA ASP A 245 -8.15 -17.56 -6.88
C ASP A 245 -7.99 -18.96 -6.25
N ASP A 246 -7.08 -19.76 -6.78
CA ASP A 246 -6.95 -21.19 -6.50
C ASP A 246 -5.86 -21.52 -5.47
N ILE A 247 -5.98 -22.67 -4.82
CA ILE A 247 -4.96 -23.21 -3.90
C ILE A 247 -4.48 -24.57 -4.43
N LEU A 248 -3.21 -24.65 -4.81
CA LEU A 248 -2.57 -25.86 -5.32
C LEU A 248 -1.50 -26.36 -4.34
N ASN A 249 -1.51 -27.65 -4.03
CA ASN A 249 -0.49 -28.29 -3.21
C ASN A 249 -0.06 -29.62 -3.84
N GLY A 250 1.17 -29.70 -4.36
CA GLY A 250 1.74 -30.92 -4.94
C GLY A 250 1.88 -32.06 -3.93
N GLU A 251 2.15 -31.71 -2.66
CA GLU A 251 2.47 -32.63 -1.58
C GLU A 251 3.77 -33.40 -1.85
N ALA A 252 3.79 -34.73 -1.86
CA ALA A 252 5.04 -35.50 -1.89
C ALA A 252 5.25 -36.10 -3.27
N GLY A 253 6.26 -35.65 -4.00
CA GLY A 253 6.40 -36.08 -5.38
C GLY A 253 7.36 -35.22 -6.15
N ASN A 254 7.71 -35.61 -7.37
CA ASN A 254 8.33 -34.65 -8.28
C ASN A 254 7.25 -34.21 -9.25
N ASP A 255 6.64 -33.07 -8.98
CA ASP A 255 5.43 -32.61 -9.65
C ASP A 255 5.79 -31.73 -10.84
N PRO A 256 5.73 -32.28 -12.07
CA PRO A 256 6.28 -31.61 -13.25
C PRO A 256 5.44 -30.44 -13.75
N GLN A 257 4.25 -30.20 -13.17
CA GLN A 257 3.34 -29.14 -13.60
C GLN A 257 2.33 -28.81 -12.51
N LEU A 258 2.57 -27.70 -11.80
CA LEU A 258 1.60 -26.97 -11.00
C LEU A 258 1.30 -25.64 -11.72
N ASP A 259 0.08 -25.42 -12.17
CA ASP A 259 -0.31 -24.27 -12.99
C ASP A 259 -1.51 -23.57 -12.34
N GLY A 260 -1.32 -22.37 -11.79
CA GLY A 260 -2.38 -21.59 -11.12
C GLY A 260 -3.48 -21.22 -12.12
N GLY A 261 -3.15 -20.42 -13.12
CA GLY A 261 -4.05 -20.08 -14.22
C GLY A 261 -4.35 -18.59 -14.27
N ASP A 262 -5.64 -18.22 -14.33
CA ASP A 262 -6.07 -16.82 -14.24
C ASP A 262 -6.58 -16.56 -12.80
N GLY A 263 -6.01 -15.64 -12.02
CA GLY A 263 -6.47 -15.31 -10.67
C GLY A 263 -5.32 -15.08 -9.69
N GLU A 264 -5.61 -14.76 -8.43
CA GLU A 264 -4.56 -14.67 -7.39
C GLU A 264 -4.34 -16.05 -6.76
N ASP A 265 -3.36 -16.81 -7.26
CA ASP A 265 -3.19 -18.22 -6.91
C ASP A 265 -2.19 -18.44 -5.77
N THR A 266 -2.39 -19.51 -5.00
CA THR A 266 -1.42 -19.98 -3.98
C THR A 266 -0.93 -21.38 -4.34
N ILE A 267 0.35 -21.51 -4.64
CA ILE A 267 0.98 -22.76 -5.09
C ILE A 267 2.05 -23.21 -4.09
N ASN A 268 1.99 -24.47 -3.67
CA ASN A 268 3.02 -25.13 -2.87
C ASN A 268 3.48 -26.42 -3.55
N GLY A 269 4.74 -26.52 -3.96
CA GLY A 269 5.34 -27.73 -4.54
C GLY A 269 5.35 -28.87 -3.53
N GLY A 270 6.01 -28.64 -2.39
CA GLY A 270 6.20 -29.66 -1.37
C GLY A 270 7.51 -30.40 -1.58
N PRO A 271 7.72 -31.59 -0.96
CA PRO A 271 8.99 -32.28 -1.12
C PRO A 271 9.18 -32.92 -2.50
N GLY A 272 10.18 -32.44 -3.24
CA GLY A 272 10.56 -32.97 -4.53
C GLY A 272 11.25 -31.98 -5.45
N ASN A 273 11.42 -32.36 -6.71
CA ASN A 273 11.89 -31.41 -7.72
C ASN A 273 10.70 -31.01 -8.58
N ASP A 274 10.12 -29.88 -8.24
CA ASP A 274 8.81 -29.46 -8.71
C ASP A 274 8.93 -28.37 -9.77
N THR A 275 7.87 -28.20 -10.54
CA THR A 275 7.76 -27.13 -11.54
C THR A 275 6.43 -26.42 -11.41
N ALA A 276 6.48 -25.16 -11.01
CA ALA A 276 5.31 -24.33 -10.76
C ALA A 276 5.28 -23.09 -11.67
N ASN A 277 4.08 -22.70 -12.08
CA ASN A 277 3.77 -21.49 -12.84
C ASN A 277 2.54 -20.83 -12.20
N GLY A 278 2.66 -19.57 -11.76
CA GLY A 278 1.54 -18.81 -11.19
C GLY A 278 0.47 -18.56 -12.24
N GLY A 279 0.87 -17.93 -13.35
CA GLY A 279 -0.02 -17.70 -14.48
C GLY A 279 -0.28 -16.22 -14.69
N ALA A 280 -1.51 -15.77 -14.48
CA ALA A 280 -1.87 -14.36 -14.61
C ALA A 280 -2.61 -13.90 -13.34
N GLY A 281 -2.06 -12.92 -12.64
CA GLY A 281 -2.59 -12.46 -11.37
C GLY A 281 -1.48 -12.11 -10.40
N VAL A 282 -1.78 -12.08 -9.11
CA VAL A 282 -0.76 -11.85 -8.07
C VAL A 282 -0.61 -13.18 -7.35
N ASP A 283 0.44 -13.91 -7.66
CA ASP A 283 0.60 -15.30 -7.27
C ASP A 283 1.59 -15.48 -6.12
N PHE A 284 1.32 -16.48 -5.27
CA PHE A 284 2.18 -16.87 -4.16
C PHE A 284 2.70 -18.28 -4.41
N ILE A 285 3.99 -18.42 -4.71
CA ILE A 285 4.62 -19.69 -5.07
C ILE A 285 5.66 -20.09 -4.03
N ASN A 286 5.54 -21.31 -3.50
CA ASN A 286 6.50 -21.94 -2.62
C ASN A 286 6.99 -23.25 -3.27
N GLY A 287 8.29 -23.36 -3.56
CA GLY A 287 8.90 -24.57 -4.12
C GLY A 287 8.85 -25.73 -3.12
N GLY A 288 9.55 -25.57 -2.01
CA GLY A 288 9.60 -26.58 -0.95
C GLY A 288 11.04 -27.05 -0.77
N PRO A 289 11.27 -28.21 -0.17
CA PRO A 289 12.62 -28.78 -0.14
C PRO A 289 12.95 -29.53 -1.43
N ASP A 290 14.24 -29.55 -1.77
CA ASP A 290 14.87 -30.07 -2.99
C ASP A 290 14.87 -29.04 -4.14
N ASN A 291 15.30 -29.42 -5.36
CA ASN A 291 15.64 -28.43 -6.40
C ASN A 291 14.46 -28.16 -7.34
N ASP A 292 13.94 -26.95 -7.30
CA ASP A 292 12.70 -26.55 -7.96
C ASP A 292 12.91 -25.60 -9.14
N THR A 293 11.87 -25.48 -9.97
CA THR A 293 11.79 -24.51 -11.07
C THR A 293 10.48 -23.75 -10.99
N LEU A 294 10.54 -22.46 -10.67
CA LEU A 294 9.39 -21.63 -10.35
C LEU A 294 9.33 -20.45 -11.33
N ASP A 295 8.13 -20.16 -11.84
CA ASP A 295 7.84 -19.03 -12.73
C ASP A 295 6.60 -18.30 -12.18
N GLY A 296 6.70 -17.00 -11.92
CA GLY A 296 5.57 -16.19 -11.43
C GLY A 296 4.50 -16.09 -12.50
N GLY A 297 4.88 -15.55 -13.65
CA GLY A 297 3.96 -15.35 -14.77
C GLY A 297 3.72 -13.87 -15.01
N ASP A 298 2.50 -13.49 -15.37
CA ASP A 298 2.11 -12.09 -15.53
C ASP A 298 1.54 -11.56 -14.19
N GLY A 299 2.16 -10.55 -13.60
CA GLY A 299 1.65 -9.83 -12.44
C GLY A 299 2.68 -9.71 -11.30
N LEU A 300 2.24 -9.28 -10.11
CA LEU A 300 3.17 -8.96 -9.01
C LEU A 300 3.38 -10.19 -8.12
N ASP A 301 4.33 -11.05 -8.46
CA ASP A 301 4.40 -12.37 -7.85
C ASP A 301 5.35 -12.43 -6.65
N ILE A 302 5.08 -13.37 -5.73
CA ILE A 302 5.95 -13.71 -4.60
C ILE A 302 6.37 -15.17 -4.71
N ILE A 303 7.66 -15.39 -4.93
CA ILE A 303 8.24 -16.69 -5.23
C ILE A 303 9.31 -17.04 -4.20
N ASN A 304 9.19 -18.20 -3.54
CA ASN A 304 10.16 -18.70 -2.58
C ASN A 304 10.63 -20.12 -2.94
N GLY A 305 11.93 -20.28 -3.18
CA GLY A 305 12.59 -21.57 -3.45
C GLY A 305 12.65 -22.49 -2.22
N ASN A 306 13.00 -21.93 -1.06
CA ASN A 306 13.36 -22.65 0.19
C ASN A 306 14.65 -23.49 0.07
N ASP A 307 14.67 -24.75 0.53
CA ASP A 307 15.91 -25.54 0.64
C ASP A 307 16.18 -26.24 -0.70
N GLY A 308 17.20 -25.87 -1.47
CA GLY A 308 17.36 -26.44 -2.82
C GLY A 308 18.49 -25.80 -3.60
N ASP A 309 18.81 -26.34 -4.79
CA ASP A 309 19.51 -25.52 -5.80
C ASP A 309 18.47 -25.12 -6.85
N ASP A 310 17.83 -23.98 -6.64
CA ASP A 310 16.58 -23.62 -7.31
C ASP A 310 16.79 -22.74 -8.55
N THR A 311 15.74 -22.66 -9.36
CA THR A 311 15.67 -21.74 -10.49
C THR A 311 14.35 -20.98 -10.44
N LEU A 312 14.42 -19.68 -10.17
CA LEU A 312 13.26 -18.81 -10.02
C LEU A 312 13.23 -17.79 -11.17
N SER A 313 12.04 -17.56 -11.71
CA SER A 313 11.73 -16.58 -12.75
C SER A 313 10.56 -15.74 -12.26
N GLY A 314 10.72 -14.42 -12.17
CA GLY A 314 9.63 -13.51 -11.82
C GLY A 314 8.61 -13.46 -12.95
N GLY A 315 9.02 -12.84 -14.05
CA GLY A 315 8.16 -12.76 -15.23
C GLY A 315 8.28 -11.38 -15.87
N PRO A 316 7.30 -10.98 -16.70
CA PRO A 316 6.89 -9.59 -16.72
C PRO A 316 6.20 -9.24 -15.41
N ASP A 317 6.48 -8.07 -14.85
CA ASP A 317 5.95 -7.77 -13.52
C ASP A 317 7.05 -7.04 -12.70
N ASN A 318 6.79 -6.51 -11.49
CA ASN A 318 7.83 -6.41 -10.47
C ASN A 318 7.62 -7.47 -9.39
N ASP A 319 8.53 -8.44 -9.37
CA ASP A 319 8.37 -9.64 -8.59
C ASP A 319 9.26 -9.66 -7.34
N THR A 320 8.88 -10.46 -6.35
CA THR A 320 9.73 -10.79 -5.20
C THR A 320 10.17 -12.25 -5.29
N LEU A 321 11.48 -12.48 -5.45
CA LEU A 321 12.08 -13.80 -5.55
C LEU A 321 13.00 -14.05 -4.36
N ASP A 322 12.78 -15.11 -3.60
CA ASP A 322 13.69 -15.59 -2.55
C ASP A 322 14.21 -16.98 -2.90
N GLY A 323 15.52 -17.10 -3.15
CA GLY A 323 16.16 -18.39 -3.44
C GLY A 323 16.23 -19.34 -2.24
N GLY A 324 16.14 -18.84 -1.01
CA GLY A 324 16.28 -19.68 0.18
C GLY A 324 17.70 -20.24 0.36
N ALA A 325 17.82 -21.52 0.67
CA ALA A 325 19.06 -22.19 1.04
C ALA A 325 19.58 -23.15 -0.05
N GLY A 326 20.58 -22.70 -0.80
CA GLY A 326 21.48 -23.54 -1.58
C GLY A 326 22.14 -22.74 -2.69
N THR A 327 22.38 -23.36 -3.86
CA THR A 327 22.97 -22.67 -5.03
C THR A 327 21.88 -22.29 -6.03
N ASP A 328 21.33 -21.10 -5.86
CA ASP A 328 20.13 -20.67 -6.59
C ASP A 328 20.43 -19.77 -7.80
N ASN A 329 19.57 -19.83 -8.81
CA ASN A 329 19.58 -18.95 -9.97
C ASN A 329 18.27 -18.16 -10.03
N LEU A 330 18.35 -16.84 -9.85
CA LEU A 330 17.19 -15.95 -9.85
C LEU A 330 17.23 -15.07 -11.10
N PHE A 331 16.10 -15.08 -11.82
CA PHE A 331 15.86 -14.29 -13.02
C PHE A 331 14.64 -13.41 -12.76
N GLY A 332 14.84 -12.14 -12.43
CA GLY A 332 13.71 -11.21 -12.36
C GLY A 332 13.02 -11.04 -13.72
N ASN A 333 13.82 -11.01 -14.79
CA ASN A 333 13.42 -10.75 -16.17
C ASN A 333 13.03 -9.29 -16.43
N SER A 334 11.78 -8.98 -16.75
CA SER A 334 11.37 -7.62 -17.11
C SER A 334 10.52 -7.03 -16.01
N GLY A 335 11.07 -6.04 -15.33
CA GLY A 335 10.56 -5.62 -14.04
C GLY A 335 11.68 -4.93 -13.27
N GLU A 336 11.33 -4.29 -12.16
CA GLU A 336 12.25 -4.03 -11.06
C GLU A 336 12.02 -5.07 -9.97
N ASP A 337 12.77 -6.15 -10.05
CA ASP A 337 12.55 -7.34 -9.23
C ASP A 337 13.38 -7.31 -7.95
N VAL A 338 12.76 -7.70 -6.83
CA VAL A 338 13.43 -7.89 -5.54
C VAL A 338 13.91 -9.33 -5.46
N CYS A 339 15.23 -9.54 -5.59
CA CYS A 339 15.82 -10.88 -5.53
C CYS A 339 16.65 -11.06 -4.24
N LEU A 340 16.34 -12.09 -3.46
CA LEU A 340 16.99 -12.45 -2.20
C LEU A 340 17.71 -13.81 -2.32
N ASN A 341 18.79 -13.99 -1.56
CA ASN A 341 19.47 -15.28 -1.37
C ASN A 341 19.84 -16.04 -2.67
N ALA A 342 20.65 -15.43 -3.55
CA ALA A 342 21.08 -16.06 -4.80
C ALA A 342 22.62 -16.13 -4.96
N GLU A 343 23.13 -17.24 -5.53
CA GLU A 343 24.54 -17.38 -5.92
C GLU A 343 24.82 -16.87 -7.34
N ASN A 344 23.84 -16.93 -8.26
CA ASN A 344 23.93 -16.32 -9.59
C ASN A 344 22.68 -15.46 -9.87
N MET A 345 22.88 -14.14 -9.98
CA MET A 345 21.81 -13.16 -10.23
C MET A 345 21.91 -12.56 -11.64
N ASP A 346 20.77 -12.40 -12.31
CA ASP A 346 20.63 -11.53 -13.48
C ASP A 346 20.70 -10.05 -13.02
N PRO A 347 21.36 -9.14 -13.75
CA PRO A 347 21.34 -7.69 -13.50
C PRO A 347 19.96 -7.00 -13.43
N SER A 348 18.84 -7.64 -13.80
CA SER A 348 17.51 -7.05 -13.54
C SER A 348 17.15 -7.01 -12.04
N CYS A 349 17.88 -7.75 -11.20
CA CYS A 349 17.76 -7.79 -9.76
C CYS A 349 18.65 -6.70 -9.09
N GLU A 350 18.28 -5.42 -9.16
CA GLU A 350 19.01 -4.35 -8.45
C GLU A 350 18.19 -3.79 -7.26
N ASN A 351 18.55 -4.19 -6.04
CA ASN A 351 18.06 -3.57 -4.81
C ASN A 351 18.70 -2.18 -4.63
N PHE A 352 18.06 -1.12 -5.13
CA PHE A 352 18.49 0.24 -4.83
C PHE A 352 18.11 0.69 -3.41
N THR A 353 18.97 1.58 -2.91
CA THR A 353 19.43 1.76 -1.53
C THR A 353 18.81 2.97 -0.84
N HIS A 354 18.78 2.99 0.49
CA HIS A 354 18.46 4.21 1.27
C HIS A 354 19.68 5.00 1.70
N ALA A 355 20.85 4.37 1.77
CA ALA A 355 22.13 5.05 1.83
C ALA A 355 22.55 5.44 0.42
N MET A 356 22.33 6.70 0.05
CA MET A 356 22.79 7.18 -1.25
C MET A 356 24.28 7.45 -1.19
N LEU A 357 25.12 6.53 -1.66
CA LEU A 357 26.56 6.75 -1.63
C LEU A 357 26.97 7.90 -2.56
N ALA A 358 27.53 8.97 -2.00
CA ALA A 358 28.09 10.10 -2.71
C ALA A 358 29.54 9.84 -3.15
N SER A 359 30.32 9.09 -2.37
CA SER A 359 31.69 8.69 -2.73
C SER A 359 32.18 7.48 -1.94
N PHE A 360 33.15 6.77 -2.52
CA PHE A 360 33.91 5.71 -1.84
C PHE A 360 35.39 5.83 -2.25
N GLU A 361 36.25 6.18 -1.28
CA GLU A 361 37.65 6.55 -1.50
C GLU A 361 38.58 5.78 -0.55
N ALA A 362 39.85 5.68 -0.92
CA ALA A 362 40.86 5.04 -0.09
C ALA A 362 42.12 5.90 0.06
N PHE A 363 42.54 6.09 1.31
CA PHE A 363 43.66 6.91 1.69
C PHE A 363 44.74 6.09 2.40
N SER A 364 46.01 6.42 2.11
CA SER A 364 47.15 5.98 2.91
C SER A 364 47.42 7.02 4.00
N ASP A 365 47.04 6.73 5.24
CA ASP A 365 47.31 7.58 6.41
C ASP A 365 48.26 6.89 7.40
N GLN A 366 49.42 7.51 7.64
CA GLN A 366 50.50 7.00 8.51
C GLN A 366 50.93 5.54 8.25
N GLY A 367 50.71 5.04 7.03
CA GLY A 367 51.06 3.68 6.62
C GLY A 367 49.96 2.63 6.86
N ALA A 368 48.77 3.06 7.26
CA ALA A 368 47.55 2.25 7.27
C ALA A 368 46.62 2.66 6.14
N THR A 369 45.75 1.74 5.74
CA THR A 369 44.70 1.97 4.75
C THR A 369 43.44 2.46 5.44
N ILE A 370 42.95 3.63 5.05
CA ILE A 370 41.67 4.17 5.49
C ILE A 370 40.72 4.20 4.30
N LEU A 371 39.58 3.56 4.44
CA LEU A 371 38.46 3.63 3.51
C LEU A 371 37.52 4.72 4.01
N ARG A 372 37.14 5.62 3.12
CA ARG A 372 36.16 6.66 3.40
C ARG A 372 35.00 6.47 2.47
N TRP A 373 33.78 6.44 3.01
CA TRP A 373 32.61 6.60 2.19
C TRP A 373 31.73 7.72 2.70
N VAL A 374 31.01 8.34 1.79
CA VAL A 374 30.12 9.44 2.08
C VAL A 374 28.74 9.05 1.60
N THR A 375 27.74 9.18 2.44
CA THR A 375 26.33 9.01 2.10
C THR A 375 25.67 10.38 1.97
N ALA A 376 24.92 10.62 0.92
CA ALA A 376 24.13 11.84 0.71
C ALA A 376 22.78 11.79 1.41
N SER A 377 22.29 10.61 1.78
CA SER A 377 21.09 10.39 2.59
C SER A 377 21.22 9.01 3.22
N GLU A 378 20.58 8.81 4.37
CA GLU A 378 20.52 7.53 5.09
C GLU A 378 19.15 7.35 5.74
N SER A 379 18.12 7.42 4.92
CA SER A 379 16.76 7.35 5.43
C SER A 379 16.34 5.90 5.61
N GLY A 380 16.57 5.33 6.79
CA GLY A 380 16.32 3.91 7.03
C GLY A 380 17.53 3.02 6.71
N THR A 381 18.74 3.57 6.78
CA THR A 381 19.97 2.77 6.78
C THR A 381 20.34 2.38 8.21
N VAL A 382 20.42 1.08 8.47
CA VAL A 382 20.82 0.57 9.79
C VAL A 382 22.34 0.52 9.91
N GLY A 383 23.03 0.09 8.85
CA GLY A 383 24.47 0.07 8.82
C GLY A 383 25.07 -0.52 7.56
N PHE A 384 26.36 -0.84 7.62
CA PHE A 384 27.13 -1.33 6.48
C PHE A 384 28.06 -2.50 6.85
N HIS A 385 28.05 -3.55 6.04
CA HIS A 385 29.15 -4.50 5.95
C HIS A 385 30.15 -4.04 4.90
N LEU A 386 31.41 -4.44 5.08
CA LEU A 386 32.48 -4.06 4.17
C LEU A 386 33.32 -5.29 3.85
N TYR A 387 33.50 -5.54 2.57
CA TYR A 387 34.23 -6.68 2.04
C TYR A 387 35.35 -6.20 1.13
N ARG A 388 36.43 -6.98 1.07
CA ARG A 388 37.57 -6.79 0.19
C ARG A 388 37.77 -8.04 -0.67
N GLU A 389 38.05 -7.86 -1.96
CA GLU A 389 38.34 -8.97 -2.86
C GLU A 389 39.75 -9.52 -2.61
N VAL A 390 39.87 -10.79 -2.23
CA VAL A 390 41.15 -11.50 -2.01
C VAL A 390 41.14 -12.79 -2.82
N ASP A 391 42.10 -12.95 -3.74
CA ASP A 391 42.21 -14.12 -4.63
C ASP A 391 40.94 -14.45 -5.46
N GLY A 392 40.05 -13.47 -5.66
CA GLY A 392 38.79 -13.59 -6.40
C GLY A 392 37.55 -13.87 -5.56
N GLU A 393 37.67 -13.83 -4.22
CA GLU A 393 36.57 -14.05 -3.26
C GLU A 393 36.39 -12.80 -2.38
N TRP A 394 35.16 -12.53 -1.93
CA TRP A 394 34.87 -11.43 -1.00
C TRP A 394 35.13 -11.84 0.45
N GLU A 395 36.08 -11.19 1.10
CA GLU A 395 36.38 -11.39 2.52
C GLU A 395 35.92 -10.18 3.34
N ALA A 396 35.13 -10.39 4.40
CA ALA A 396 34.73 -9.33 5.32
C ALA A 396 35.97 -8.75 6.04
N VAL A 397 36.11 -7.42 6.06
CA VAL A 397 37.28 -6.76 6.68
C VAL A 397 37.06 -6.42 8.16
N HIS A 398 35.88 -6.69 8.69
CA HIS A 398 35.50 -6.52 10.09
C HIS A 398 34.46 -7.57 10.51
N ASP A 399 34.28 -7.70 11.83
CA ASP A 399 33.29 -8.59 12.44
C ASP A 399 32.05 -7.76 12.87
N GLY A 400 30.86 -8.04 12.35
CA GLY A 400 29.59 -7.38 12.72
C GLY A 400 29.15 -6.29 11.75
N LEU A 401 28.06 -5.56 12.05
CA LEU A 401 27.57 -4.44 11.24
C LEU A 401 28.20 -3.11 11.65
N LEU A 402 28.78 -2.34 10.70
CA LEU A 402 29.24 -0.96 10.98
C LEU A 402 28.02 -0.05 11.05
N PRO A 403 27.82 0.67 12.17
CA PRO A 403 26.53 1.28 12.39
C PRO A 403 26.33 2.55 11.54
N GLY A 404 25.15 2.71 10.94
CA GLY A 404 24.72 3.86 10.15
C GLY A 404 24.24 5.06 10.98
N LEU A 405 23.81 6.13 10.33
CA LEU A 405 23.41 7.41 10.90
C LEU A 405 21.89 7.54 11.03
N LEU A 406 21.30 6.73 11.92
CA LEU A 406 19.85 6.58 12.12
C LEU A 406 19.06 7.88 12.38
N ASP A 407 19.68 8.85 13.04
CA ASP A 407 19.09 10.16 13.40
C ASP A 407 19.51 11.30 12.47
N ALA A 408 20.22 10.96 11.39
CA ALA A 408 20.74 11.92 10.41
C ALA A 408 20.32 11.48 8.99
N PRO A 409 19.04 11.66 8.61
CA PRO A 409 18.52 11.26 7.31
C PRO A 409 19.24 11.96 6.14
N GLN A 410 19.93 13.07 6.40
CA GLN A 410 20.81 13.75 5.44
C GLN A 410 22.11 12.98 5.11
N GLY A 411 22.38 11.84 5.75
CA GLY A 411 23.61 11.05 5.59
C GLY A 411 24.83 11.65 6.31
N GLY A 412 26.01 11.14 5.97
CA GLY A 412 27.27 11.58 6.57
C GLY A 412 28.52 10.98 5.93
N VAL A 413 29.63 11.12 6.65
CA VAL A 413 30.96 10.66 6.29
C VAL A 413 31.37 9.53 7.22
N TYR A 414 31.91 8.47 6.63
CA TYR A 414 32.38 7.28 7.32
C TYR A 414 33.84 7.06 7.02
N ASP A 415 34.59 6.69 8.04
CA ASP A 415 35.99 6.31 7.93
C ASP A 415 36.20 4.95 8.60
N PHE A 416 36.75 4.01 7.86
CA PHE A 416 37.11 2.68 8.35
C PHE A 416 38.58 2.38 8.08
N ARG A 417 39.30 1.90 9.10
CA ARG A 417 40.71 1.49 9.00
C ARG A 417 40.80 0.01 8.68
N ASP A 418 41.14 -0.33 7.43
CA ASP A 418 41.42 -1.72 7.05
C ASP A 418 42.82 -2.14 7.56
N PRO A 419 42.90 -3.11 8.49
CA PRO A 419 44.15 -3.53 9.11
C PRO A 419 45.03 -4.42 8.21
N GLU A 420 44.48 -4.98 7.14
CA GLU A 420 45.13 -6.00 6.31
C GLU A 420 45.45 -5.51 4.89
N ALA A 421 44.82 -4.42 4.44
CA ALA A 421 45.06 -3.86 3.12
C ALA A 421 46.46 -3.28 2.93
N ASN A 422 47.02 -3.45 1.73
CA ASN A 422 48.30 -2.90 1.36
C ASN A 422 48.14 -1.52 0.72
N ALA A 423 48.49 -0.45 1.45
CA ALA A 423 48.41 0.96 1.02
C ALA A 423 49.22 1.35 -0.24
N SER A 424 49.79 0.41 -0.99
CA SER A 424 50.61 0.64 -2.18
C SER A 424 50.13 -0.06 -3.46
N GLU A 425 49.07 -0.86 -3.41
CA GLU A 425 48.48 -1.56 -4.56
C GLU A 425 47.06 -1.03 -4.86
N ALA A 426 46.37 -1.49 -5.90
CA ALA A 426 44.95 -1.15 -6.06
C ALA A 426 44.16 -2.33 -5.49
N GLU A 427 43.10 -2.05 -4.75
CA GLU A 427 42.27 -3.05 -4.09
C GLU A 427 40.81 -2.84 -4.51
N ARG A 428 40.01 -3.91 -4.43
CA ARG A 428 38.59 -3.85 -4.73
C ARG A 428 37.77 -4.10 -3.48
N TYR A 429 36.78 -3.23 -3.23
CA TYR A 429 35.90 -3.31 -2.07
C TYR A 429 34.44 -3.40 -2.48
N LEU A 430 33.64 -4.05 -1.65
CA LEU A 430 32.18 -4.11 -1.76
C LEU A 430 31.63 -3.62 -0.42
N LEU A 431 30.84 -2.56 -0.45
CA LEU A 431 30.13 -2.05 0.72
C LEU A 431 28.71 -2.61 0.63
N VAL A 432 28.20 -3.25 1.66
CA VAL A 432 26.84 -3.80 1.66
C VAL A 432 26.06 -3.06 2.73
N GLU A 433 25.12 -2.22 2.32
CA GLU A 433 24.16 -1.59 3.21
C GLU A 433 23.20 -2.63 3.77
N VAL A 434 22.78 -2.42 5.01
CA VAL A 434 21.62 -3.07 5.61
C VAL A 434 20.59 -1.98 5.92
N ASP A 435 19.42 -2.06 5.29
CA ASP A 435 18.33 -1.12 5.50
C ASP A 435 17.43 -1.54 6.70
N VAL A 436 16.41 -0.73 6.98
CA VAL A 436 15.44 -0.96 8.07
C VAL A 436 14.46 -2.11 7.81
N ARG A 437 14.51 -2.74 6.63
CA ARG A 437 13.83 -4.02 6.31
C ARG A 437 14.81 -5.20 6.35
N GLY A 438 16.08 -4.94 6.66
CA GLY A 438 17.12 -5.97 6.70
C GLY A 438 17.54 -6.35 5.29
N GLY A 439 16.99 -5.62 4.31
CA GLY A 439 17.37 -5.66 2.93
C GLY A 439 18.84 -5.31 2.84
N ARG A 440 19.57 -6.17 2.13
CA ARG A 440 20.98 -5.97 1.86
C ARG A 440 21.11 -5.39 0.48
N SER A 441 21.81 -4.27 0.40
CA SER A 441 22.06 -3.61 -0.87
C SER A 441 23.54 -3.43 -1.09
N GLU A 442 24.02 -3.94 -2.22
CA GLU A 442 25.42 -3.90 -2.56
C GLU A 442 25.79 -2.58 -3.25
N HIS A 443 26.66 -1.83 -2.60
CA HIS A 443 27.35 -0.68 -3.15
C HIS A 443 28.73 -1.12 -3.66
N GLY A 444 28.90 -1.11 -4.97
CA GLY A 444 30.17 -1.44 -5.61
C GLY A 444 30.05 -2.57 -6.65
N PRO A 445 31.12 -3.34 -6.91
CA PRO A 445 32.41 -3.25 -6.25
C PRO A 445 33.25 -2.04 -6.70
N PHE A 446 33.89 -1.36 -5.75
CA PHE A 446 34.73 -0.18 -5.95
C PHE A 446 36.19 -0.55 -6.17
N ASP A 447 36.72 -0.22 -7.35
CA ASP A 447 38.15 -0.31 -7.66
C ASP A 447 38.86 0.96 -7.15
N VAL A 448 39.45 0.91 -5.96
CA VAL A 448 40.07 2.09 -5.33
C VAL A 448 41.59 2.09 -5.47
N ARG A 449 42.14 3.26 -5.77
CA ARG A 449 43.59 3.51 -5.75
C ARG A 449 43.93 4.41 -4.58
N PHE A 450 44.94 4.04 -3.81
CA PHE A 450 45.30 4.79 -2.62
C PHE A 450 45.87 6.16 -2.93
N GLU A 451 45.22 7.19 -2.37
CA GLU A 451 45.74 8.54 -2.36
C GLU A 451 46.52 8.84 -1.07
N LEU A 452 47.52 9.72 -1.16
CA LEU A 452 48.23 10.19 0.03
C LEU A 452 47.37 11.23 0.72
N ALA A 453 46.87 10.92 1.92
CA ALA A 453 46.14 11.88 2.73
C ALA A 453 47.02 13.11 3.03
N GLN A 454 46.45 14.31 2.89
CA GLN A 454 47.15 15.56 3.22
C GLN A 454 47.21 15.80 4.73
N ASP A 455 46.24 15.27 5.48
CA ASP A 455 46.08 15.34 6.92
C ASP A 455 45.68 13.97 7.50
N THR A 456 45.85 13.78 8.82
CA THR A 456 45.42 12.55 9.52
C THR A 456 43.90 12.46 9.51
N ILE A 457 43.35 11.31 9.10
CA ILE A 457 41.90 11.09 8.97
C ILE A 457 41.31 10.44 10.23
N LEU A 458 41.92 9.34 10.68
CA LEU A 458 41.51 8.61 11.89
C LEU A 458 42.60 8.63 12.96
N ASP A 459 42.21 8.86 14.21
CA ASP A 459 43.09 8.74 15.37
C ASP A 459 43.71 7.33 15.48
N GLU A 460 44.91 7.25 16.06
CA GLU A 460 45.66 6.00 16.22
C GLU A 460 44.90 5.03 17.13
N GLY A 461 44.46 3.90 16.57
CA GLY A 461 43.71 2.85 17.29
C GLY A 461 42.18 2.95 17.17
N THR A 462 41.64 3.94 16.47
CA THR A 462 40.22 4.02 16.12
C THR A 462 39.99 3.22 14.82
N PRO A 463 39.20 2.13 14.84
CA PRO A 463 38.96 1.29 13.67
C PRO A 463 37.88 1.86 12.75
N PHE A 464 36.93 2.60 13.30
CA PHE A 464 35.77 3.14 12.58
C PHE A 464 35.34 4.47 13.21
N ALA A 465 34.96 5.43 12.37
CA ALA A 465 34.29 6.66 12.78
C ALA A 465 33.20 7.00 11.76
N ARG A 466 32.17 7.71 12.23
CA ARG A 466 31.11 8.28 11.40
C ARG A 466 30.78 9.67 11.91
N GLU A 467 30.43 10.55 11.00
CA GLU A 467 30.03 11.93 11.28
C GLU A 467 28.89 12.31 10.35
N ALA A 468 27.74 12.71 10.90
CA ALA A 468 26.64 13.23 10.11
C ALA A 468 27.09 14.49 9.35
N HIS A 469 26.55 14.70 8.16
CA HIS A 469 26.81 15.94 7.42
C HIS A 469 26.47 17.16 8.27
N GLU A 470 27.34 18.17 8.24
CA GLU A 470 27.01 19.45 8.85
C GLU A 470 25.80 20.01 8.12
N LEU A 471 24.68 20.05 8.85
CA LEU A 471 23.48 20.69 8.37
C LEU A 471 23.76 22.18 8.21
N GLY A 472 23.72 22.64 6.96
CA GLY A 472 23.81 24.06 6.63
C GLY A 472 22.80 24.87 7.46
N PRO A 473 23.04 26.17 7.66
CA PRO A 473 22.07 27.04 8.31
C PRO A 473 20.83 27.17 7.42
N ILE A 474 19.88 26.25 7.55
CA ILE A 474 18.49 26.54 7.19
C ILE A 474 18.07 27.66 8.13
N GLY A 475 17.62 28.79 7.59
CA GLY A 475 17.33 30.01 8.33
C GLY A 475 16.69 29.70 9.67
N THR A 476 17.39 30.06 10.76
CA THR A 476 16.98 29.78 12.14
C THR A 476 15.51 30.13 12.35
N THR A 477 14.70 29.13 12.73
CA THR A 477 13.40 29.25 13.39
C THR A 477 12.63 30.53 13.07
N LEU A 478 11.86 30.53 11.98
CA LEU A 478 10.62 31.31 11.97
C LEU A 478 9.53 30.36 12.46
N LYS A 479 9.53 30.09 13.78
CA LYS A 479 8.31 29.57 14.40
C LYS A 479 7.29 30.70 14.33
N ALA A 480 6.25 30.45 13.54
CA ALA A 480 5.00 31.18 13.44
C ALA A 480 5.07 32.59 12.83
N GLY A 481 4.71 32.66 11.55
CA GLY A 481 3.91 33.73 10.97
C GLY A 481 2.52 33.86 11.62
N SER A 482 2.43 33.92 12.96
CA SER A 482 1.22 34.34 13.69
C SER A 482 1.31 35.80 14.18
N ALA A 483 2.47 36.45 13.97
CA ALA A 483 2.69 37.82 14.43
C ALA A 483 1.99 38.89 13.56
N GLU A 484 1.67 38.62 12.28
CA GLU A 484 1.22 39.68 11.36
C GLU A 484 -0.29 39.72 11.05
N LYS A 485 -1.07 38.65 11.19
CA LYS A 485 -2.56 38.69 11.10
C LYS A 485 -3.25 39.34 12.32
N GLN A 486 -2.58 40.29 12.99
CA GLN A 486 -3.02 40.92 14.24
C GLN A 486 -3.94 42.15 14.04
N SER A 487 -4.52 42.37 12.85
CA SER A 487 -5.44 43.49 12.65
C SER A 487 -6.83 43.18 13.23
N PRO A 488 -7.23 43.74 14.39
CA PRO A 488 -8.41 43.27 15.13
C PRO A 488 -9.76 43.61 14.47
N GLY A 489 -9.75 44.28 13.32
CA GLY A 489 -10.96 44.81 12.66
C GLY A 489 -11.66 43.82 11.73
N ASP A 490 -10.94 42.80 11.25
CA ASP A 490 -11.41 41.85 10.24
C ASP A 490 -11.47 40.39 10.75
N THR A 491 -11.14 40.17 12.02
CA THR A 491 -11.18 38.86 12.71
C THR A 491 -12.59 38.30 12.77
N VAL A 492 -12.83 37.12 12.18
CA VAL A 492 -14.13 36.42 12.24
C VAL A 492 -14.17 35.34 13.32
N ALA A 493 -13.01 34.75 13.65
CA ALA A 493 -12.83 33.82 14.76
C ALA A 493 -11.37 33.87 15.28
N VAL A 494 -11.08 33.09 16.31
CA VAL A 494 -9.75 32.95 16.92
C VAL A 494 -9.43 31.47 17.06
N TYR A 495 -8.30 31.04 16.54
CA TYR A 495 -7.79 29.69 16.72
C TYR A 495 -6.99 29.57 18.01
N LEU A 496 -7.12 28.42 18.69
CA LEU A 496 -6.52 28.07 19.97
C LEU A 496 -5.85 26.70 19.83
N GLY A 497 -4.52 26.65 19.83
CA GLY A 497 -3.78 25.38 19.86
C GLY A 497 -3.57 24.88 21.29
N ILE A 498 -3.64 23.56 21.47
CA ILE A 498 -3.35 22.87 22.73
C ILE A 498 -2.45 21.66 22.49
N GLU A 499 -1.60 21.31 23.46
CA GLU A 499 -0.63 20.21 23.35
C GLU A 499 -0.91 19.05 24.33
N GLU A 500 -1.74 19.26 25.36
CA GLU A 500 -1.97 18.27 26.41
C GLU A 500 -3.45 18.18 26.81
N THR A 501 -3.88 17.04 27.32
CA THR A 501 -5.25 16.85 27.80
C THR A 501 -5.50 17.59 29.13
N GLY A 502 -6.49 18.48 29.19
CA GLY A 502 -6.79 19.21 30.41
C GLY A 502 -7.91 20.26 30.30
N LEU A 503 -8.10 21.03 31.37
CA LEU A 503 -9.08 22.13 31.39
C LEU A 503 -8.39 23.47 31.08
N TYR A 504 -8.72 24.04 29.94
CA TYR A 504 -8.12 25.27 29.41
C TYR A 504 -8.94 26.50 29.77
N THR A 505 -8.28 27.65 29.88
CA THR A 505 -8.92 28.95 30.10
C THR A 505 -8.41 30.03 29.14
N ILE A 506 -9.33 30.86 28.64
CA ILE A 506 -9.00 32.06 27.87
C ILE A 506 -9.74 33.28 28.44
N SER A 507 -8.98 34.33 28.74
CA SER A 507 -9.54 35.53 29.37
C SER A 507 -10.36 36.37 28.39
N ALA A 508 -11.42 37.02 28.89
CA ALA A 508 -12.20 37.97 28.12
C ALA A 508 -11.37 39.14 27.57
N ALA A 509 -10.27 39.50 28.25
CA ALA A 509 -9.35 40.53 27.80
C ALA A 509 -8.56 40.09 26.57
N GLU A 510 -8.10 38.83 26.55
CA GLU A 510 -7.39 38.24 25.40
C GLU A 510 -8.33 38.13 24.20
N VAL A 511 -9.51 37.53 24.38
CA VAL A 511 -10.54 37.43 23.32
C VAL A 511 -10.91 38.84 22.80
N ALA A 512 -11.12 39.81 23.69
CA ALA A 512 -11.46 41.18 23.28
C ALA A 512 -10.35 41.85 22.47
N ALA A 513 -9.08 41.60 22.81
CA ALA A 513 -7.94 42.12 22.07
C ALA A 513 -7.89 41.57 20.64
N ARG A 514 -8.20 40.27 20.45
CA ARG A 514 -8.20 39.58 19.14
C ARG A 514 -9.32 40.05 18.21
N PHE A 515 -10.53 40.22 18.74
CA PHE A 515 -11.70 40.70 17.99
C PHE A 515 -11.81 42.24 17.90
N GLY A 516 -10.90 43.00 18.53
CA GLY A 516 -10.94 44.47 18.49
C GLY A 516 -12.13 45.09 19.22
N VAL A 517 -12.75 44.37 20.16
CA VAL A 517 -13.91 44.80 20.93
C VAL A 517 -13.54 45.16 22.37
N THR A 518 -14.50 45.60 23.19
CA THR A 518 -14.22 45.89 24.59
C THR A 518 -14.28 44.62 25.44
N GLU A 519 -13.41 44.49 26.44
CA GLU A 519 -13.44 43.40 27.42
C GLU A 519 -14.83 43.24 28.06
N ALA A 520 -15.52 44.35 28.35
CA ALA A 520 -16.87 44.32 28.90
C ALA A 520 -17.88 43.64 27.97
N SER A 521 -17.74 43.82 26.65
CA SER A 521 -18.60 43.17 25.65
C SER A 521 -18.39 41.66 25.63
N ILE A 522 -17.13 41.20 25.66
CA ILE A 522 -16.85 39.75 25.71
C ILE A 522 -17.33 39.14 27.02
N ARG A 523 -17.16 39.82 28.16
CA ARG A 523 -17.71 39.36 29.45
C ARG A 523 -19.23 39.17 29.39
N ASP A 524 -19.95 40.08 28.73
CA ASP A 524 -21.40 39.94 28.53
C ASP A 524 -21.73 38.71 27.65
N LEU A 525 -20.99 38.47 26.56
CA LEU A 525 -21.19 37.31 25.67
C LEU A 525 -20.89 35.97 26.39
N ILE A 526 -19.80 35.91 27.16
CA ILE A 526 -19.44 34.76 27.99
C ILE A 526 -20.59 34.42 28.97
N GLN A 527 -21.21 35.43 29.58
CA GLN A 527 -22.33 35.22 30.50
C GLN A 527 -23.62 34.77 29.80
N LEU A 528 -23.80 35.14 28.53
CA LEU A 528 -24.97 34.78 27.73
C LEU A 528 -24.82 33.43 27.02
N GLY A 529 -23.62 32.84 26.98
CA GLY A 529 -23.34 31.64 26.16
C GLY A 529 -23.22 31.97 24.66
N GLU A 530 -22.94 33.22 24.30
CA GLU A 530 -22.87 33.71 22.92
C GLU A 530 -21.42 33.78 22.41
N LEU A 531 -20.67 32.69 22.63
CA LEU A 531 -19.40 32.42 21.97
C LEU A 531 -19.41 30.96 21.50
N LEU A 532 -19.19 30.70 20.22
CA LEU A 532 -19.16 29.35 19.66
C LEU A 532 -17.72 28.84 19.62
N LEU A 533 -17.46 27.73 20.30
CA LEU A 533 -16.19 27.00 20.24
C LEU A 533 -16.41 25.73 19.41
N THR A 534 -15.55 25.47 18.43
CA THR A 534 -15.60 24.27 17.60
C THR A 534 -14.24 23.62 17.48
N GLU A 535 -14.22 22.33 17.21
CA GLU A 535 -13.04 21.55 16.83
C GLU A 535 -13.40 20.77 15.57
N GLU A 536 -12.62 20.93 14.50
CA GLU A 536 -12.90 20.35 13.17
C GLU A 536 -14.34 20.58 12.67
N GLY A 537 -14.91 21.73 13.03
CA GLY A 537 -16.30 22.12 12.71
C GLY A 537 -17.37 21.62 13.68
N GLU A 538 -17.06 20.66 14.54
CA GLU A 538 -17.96 20.13 15.56
C GLU A 538 -17.99 21.02 16.81
N THR A 539 -19.18 21.18 17.42
CA THR A 539 -19.35 22.12 18.55
C THR A 539 -18.78 21.56 19.85
N VAL A 540 -17.98 22.36 20.54
CA VAL A 540 -17.40 22.03 21.85
C VAL A 540 -18.05 22.87 22.94
N ALA A 541 -18.56 22.20 23.97
CA ALA A 541 -19.20 22.87 25.10
C ALA A 541 -18.18 23.48 26.07
N TRP A 542 -18.43 24.71 26.50
CA TRP A 542 -17.57 25.43 27.44
C TRP A 542 -18.36 26.03 28.60
N LYS A 543 -17.70 26.59 29.61
CA LYS A 543 -18.36 27.29 30.71
C LYS A 543 -17.70 28.63 31.04
N PRO A 544 -18.44 29.60 31.61
CA PRO A 544 -17.84 30.81 32.16
C PRO A 544 -17.03 30.50 33.43
N SER A 545 -15.98 31.29 33.67
CA SER A 545 -15.29 31.32 34.97
C SER A 545 -16.21 31.84 36.07
N ALA A 546 -15.86 31.59 37.34
CA ALA A 546 -16.70 31.96 38.49
C ALA A 546 -17.02 33.46 38.58
N ASP A 547 -16.11 34.32 38.11
CA ASP A 547 -16.27 35.77 38.03
C ASP A 547 -16.77 36.27 36.65
N GLY A 548 -17.03 35.36 35.72
CA GLY A 548 -17.44 35.64 34.34
C GLY A 548 -16.38 36.40 33.54
N ALA A 549 -15.10 36.31 33.93
CA ALA A 549 -13.98 36.97 33.28
C ALA A 549 -13.30 36.14 32.19
N ALA A 550 -13.58 34.84 32.11
CA ALA A 550 -12.93 33.93 31.18
C ALA A 550 -13.89 32.82 30.70
N LEU A 551 -13.55 32.22 29.58
CA LEU A 551 -14.14 30.99 29.05
C LEU A 551 -13.24 29.81 29.46
N GLU A 552 -13.84 28.71 29.90
CA GLU A 552 -13.13 27.47 30.27
C GLU A 552 -13.70 26.27 29.49
N PHE A 553 -12.84 25.47 28.84
CA PHE A 553 -13.21 24.29 28.03
C PHE A 553 -12.27 23.11 28.30
N PHE A 554 -12.77 21.88 28.12
CA PHE A 554 -11.94 20.67 28.26
C PHE A 554 -11.32 20.34 26.90
N GLY A 555 -10.01 20.27 26.85
CA GLY A 555 -9.24 19.91 25.67
C GLY A 555 -8.64 18.52 25.82
N VAL A 556 -8.57 17.77 24.72
CA VAL A 556 -7.93 16.46 24.64
C VAL A 556 -6.81 16.55 23.62
N GLU A 557 -5.62 16.09 23.97
CA GLU A 557 -4.52 16.00 22.99
C GLU A 557 -4.91 15.07 21.83
N ARG A 558 -4.36 15.31 20.64
CA ARG A 558 -4.47 14.41 19.48
C ARG A 558 -3.05 14.17 19.00
N ARG A 559 -2.75 12.91 18.66
CA ARG A 559 -1.53 12.59 17.91
C ARG A 559 -1.84 12.62 16.43
N SER A 560 -1.06 13.42 15.73
CA SER A 560 -1.01 13.50 14.27
C SER A 560 0.47 13.52 13.91
N ILE A 561 0.83 12.91 12.78
CA ILE A 561 2.19 12.99 12.26
C ILE A 561 2.55 14.39 11.76
N PHE A 562 1.54 15.24 11.51
CA PHE A 562 1.72 16.58 10.93
C PHE A 562 1.87 17.70 11.97
N THR A 563 1.28 17.53 13.16
CA THR A 563 1.26 18.58 14.19
C THR A 563 1.24 18.00 15.60
N THR A 564 1.88 18.71 16.52
CA THR A 564 1.82 18.43 17.97
C THR A 564 0.65 19.13 18.66
N GLU A 565 0.02 20.09 17.98
CA GLU A 565 -1.10 20.85 18.53
C GLU A 565 -2.45 20.35 18.00
N ARG A 566 -3.45 20.29 18.87
CA ARG A 566 -4.87 20.18 18.49
C ARG A 566 -5.51 21.57 18.47
N ILE A 567 -6.23 21.89 17.41
CA ILE A 567 -6.71 23.24 17.14
C ILE A 567 -8.21 23.39 17.41
N TYR A 568 -8.58 24.41 18.18
CA TYR A 568 -9.96 24.81 18.46
C TYR A 568 -10.23 26.19 17.87
N ARG A 569 -11.45 26.43 17.40
CA ARG A 569 -11.87 27.69 16.77
C ARG A 569 -12.97 28.37 17.57
N LEU A 570 -12.72 29.60 18.02
CA LEU A 570 -13.63 30.40 18.85
C LEU A 570 -14.20 31.59 18.05
N SER A 571 -15.53 31.71 17.96
CA SER A 571 -16.22 32.76 17.19
C SER A 571 -17.32 33.49 17.99
N LEU A 572 -17.72 34.69 17.54
CA LEU A 572 -18.74 35.52 18.18
C LEU A 572 -20.18 35.11 17.78
N ASP A 573 -20.51 33.84 17.94
CA ASP A 573 -21.81 33.23 17.61
C ASP A 573 -22.42 32.48 18.81
N ALA A 574 -23.67 32.01 18.67
CA ALA A 574 -24.33 31.25 19.74
C ALA A 574 -23.60 29.91 19.99
N GLY A 575 -23.05 29.73 21.18
CA GLY A 575 -22.31 28.53 21.56
C GLY A 575 -23.10 27.52 22.38
N SER A 576 -22.45 26.40 22.68
CA SER A 576 -22.93 25.39 23.62
C SER A 576 -22.25 25.58 24.97
N THR A 577 -23.05 25.65 26.04
CA THR A 577 -22.52 25.69 27.40
C THR A 577 -22.57 24.31 28.05
N MET A 578 -21.52 23.92 28.78
CA MET A 578 -21.47 22.67 29.54
C MET A 578 -22.73 22.50 30.39
N SER A 579 -23.35 21.32 30.28
CA SER A 579 -24.51 21.00 31.11
C SER A 579 -24.09 20.69 32.55
N GLU A 580 -25.01 20.81 33.50
CA GLU A 580 -24.74 20.52 34.90
C GLU A 580 -25.54 19.31 35.39
N ARG A 581 -24.85 18.36 36.01
CA ARG A 581 -25.43 17.16 36.63
C ARG A 581 -24.99 17.05 38.08
N SER A 582 -25.82 16.49 38.95
CA SER A 582 -25.42 16.29 40.34
C SER A 582 -24.61 15.00 40.50
N ALA A 583 -23.47 15.08 41.15
CA ALA A 583 -22.63 13.95 41.57
C ALA A 583 -22.66 13.77 43.11
N ALA A 584 -23.83 14.00 43.71
CA ALA A 584 -23.98 13.94 45.17
C ALA A 584 -23.60 12.55 45.69
N PRO A 585 -22.59 12.45 46.58
CA PRO A 585 -22.08 11.16 47.00
C PRO A 585 -23.02 10.43 47.97
N GLY A 586 -22.92 9.10 47.95
CA GLY A 586 -23.58 8.21 48.90
C GLY A 586 -22.67 7.86 50.10
N ALA A 587 -22.92 6.70 50.71
CA ALA A 587 -21.95 6.12 51.64
C ALA A 587 -20.71 5.67 50.85
N LEU A 588 -19.51 6.03 51.32
CA LEU A 588 -18.25 5.58 50.74
C LEU A 588 -18.22 4.06 50.67
N SER A 589 -17.79 3.54 49.53
CA SER A 589 -17.43 2.12 49.43
C SER A 589 -15.96 1.96 49.82
N GLU A 590 -15.64 0.89 50.54
CA GLU A 590 -14.26 0.61 50.97
C GLU A 590 -13.45 0.05 49.79
N SER A 591 -12.22 0.52 49.60
CA SER A 591 -11.21 -0.01 48.67
C SER A 591 -11.63 -0.04 47.19
N LEU A 592 -11.89 1.14 46.61
CA LEU A 592 -12.14 1.31 45.18
C LEU A 592 -10.84 1.61 44.42
N THR A 593 -10.75 1.06 43.22
CA THR A 593 -9.66 1.27 42.25
C THR A 593 -10.24 1.60 40.88
N PHE A 594 -9.38 1.95 39.95
CA PHE A 594 -9.68 2.08 38.52
C PHE A 594 -8.42 1.71 37.71
N GLU A 595 -8.58 1.37 36.44
CA GLU A 595 -7.43 1.15 35.54
C GLU A 595 -6.91 2.49 35.00
N SER A 596 -5.59 2.67 35.04
CA SER A 596 -4.89 3.84 34.51
C SER A 596 -3.88 3.39 33.48
N THR A 597 -3.92 3.99 32.29
CA THR A 597 -2.95 3.74 31.21
C THR A 597 -1.98 4.91 31.11
N LEU A 598 -0.68 4.60 31.01
CA LEU A 598 0.39 5.53 30.68
C LEU A 598 0.96 5.10 29.34
N HIS A 599 0.95 6.01 28.37
CA HIS A 599 1.55 5.79 27.07
C HIS A 599 2.96 6.40 27.02
N PHE A 600 3.90 5.70 26.38
CA PHE A 600 5.27 6.14 26.16
C PHE A 600 5.65 5.99 24.68
N GLU A 601 6.15 7.08 24.10
CA GLU A 601 6.60 7.19 22.72
C GLU A 601 7.43 8.48 22.62
N GLU A 602 8.55 8.45 21.91
CA GLU A 602 9.36 9.64 21.64
C GLU A 602 9.91 9.53 20.22
N ASP A 603 9.24 10.20 19.30
CA ASP A 603 9.57 10.16 17.88
C ASP A 603 10.97 10.71 17.61
N GLN A 604 11.88 9.85 17.13
CA GLN A 604 13.27 10.21 16.87
C GLN A 604 13.78 9.73 15.52
N ILE A 605 13.42 8.52 15.11
CA ILE A 605 13.98 7.85 13.94
C ILE A 605 12.90 7.78 12.85
N PRO A 606 13.04 8.49 11.72
CA PRO A 606 12.12 8.35 10.59
C PRO A 606 12.45 7.06 9.83
N ALA A 607 11.51 6.12 9.76
CA ALA A 607 11.66 4.88 9.00
C ALA A 607 10.64 4.84 7.85
N ILE A 608 10.77 5.81 6.94
CA ILE A 608 9.90 5.99 5.77
C ILE A 608 9.86 4.78 4.80
N ILE A 609 10.64 3.72 5.03
CA ILE A 609 10.88 2.62 4.08
C ILE A 609 10.11 1.37 4.43
N ILE A 610 9.92 1.16 5.73
CA ILE A 610 8.97 0.18 6.27
C ILE A 610 7.57 0.78 6.42
N ALA A 611 7.44 2.09 6.26
CA ALA A 611 6.15 2.76 6.30
C ALA A 611 5.37 2.44 5.03
N GLU A 612 4.21 1.80 5.19
CA GLU A 612 3.32 1.48 4.06
C GLU A 612 2.30 2.59 3.80
N ASP A 613 1.92 3.33 4.84
CA ASP A 613 0.90 4.36 4.79
C ASP A 613 1.53 5.72 5.08
N PRO A 614 1.54 6.66 4.11
CA PRO A 614 2.13 7.98 4.27
C PRO A 614 1.44 8.86 5.33
N ASP A 615 0.22 8.51 5.75
CA ASP A 615 -0.54 9.22 6.78
C ASP A 615 -0.38 8.61 8.19
N ASN A 616 0.25 7.44 8.32
CA ASN A 616 0.53 6.79 9.60
C ASN A 616 1.89 7.18 10.19
N ASP A 617 2.10 6.83 11.46
CA ASP A 617 3.36 7.13 12.14
C ASP A 617 4.50 6.30 11.59
N TYR A 618 5.38 6.98 10.85
CA TYR A 618 6.65 6.46 10.37
C TYR A 618 7.82 6.95 11.22
N TRP A 619 7.56 7.52 12.40
CA TRP A 619 8.57 7.85 13.39
C TRP A 619 8.62 6.78 14.47
N PHE A 620 9.84 6.37 14.82
CA PHE A 620 10.08 5.35 15.83
C PHE A 620 10.90 5.91 16.97
N TRP A 621 10.76 5.26 18.13
CA TRP A 621 11.38 5.72 19.35
C TRP A 621 12.85 5.33 19.44
N GLN A 622 13.17 4.03 19.42
CA GLN A 622 14.54 3.55 19.60
C GLN A 622 14.82 2.28 18.79
N LEU A 623 16.04 2.18 18.26
CA LEU A 623 16.57 0.93 17.71
C LEU A 623 17.05 0.01 18.86
N ILE A 624 16.70 -1.27 18.78
CA ILE A 624 17.17 -2.34 19.65
C ILE A 624 17.92 -3.35 18.77
N SER A 625 19.13 -3.73 19.18
CA SER A 625 19.99 -4.60 18.34
C SER A 625 20.91 -5.49 19.17
N ALA A 626 20.99 -6.76 18.76
CA ALA A 626 21.91 -7.75 19.28
C ALA A 626 23.30 -7.74 18.60
N GLU A 627 23.50 -6.89 17.59
CA GLU A 627 24.70 -6.87 16.75
C GLU A 627 25.98 -6.59 17.57
N PRO A 628 27.09 -7.35 17.39
CA PRO A 628 28.30 -7.18 18.17
C PRO A 628 28.93 -5.78 18.12
N MET A 629 28.83 -5.11 16.97
CA MET A 629 29.34 -3.75 16.76
C MET A 629 28.29 -2.66 16.95
N MET A 630 27.03 -3.04 17.20
CA MET A 630 25.92 -2.13 17.46
C MET A 630 24.96 -2.66 18.56
N PRO A 631 25.43 -3.02 19.77
CA PRO A 631 24.52 -3.49 20.80
C PRO A 631 23.66 -2.33 21.30
N MET A 632 22.33 -2.43 21.14
CA MET A 632 21.37 -1.41 21.52
C MET A 632 20.24 -2.00 22.37
N THR A 633 19.87 -1.29 23.43
CA THR A 633 18.81 -1.63 24.39
C THR A 633 17.99 -0.39 24.68
N ALA A 634 16.69 -0.56 24.92
CA ALA A 634 15.83 0.57 25.31
C ALA A 634 15.67 0.62 26.84
N GLU A 635 15.86 1.81 27.43
CA GLU A 635 15.59 2.07 28.86
C GLU A 635 14.77 3.36 29.02
N VAL A 636 13.62 3.25 29.68
CA VAL A 636 12.65 4.33 29.85
C VAL A 636 12.36 4.53 31.33
N THR A 637 12.42 5.77 31.81
CA THR A 637 12.08 6.11 33.19
C THR A 637 10.77 6.89 33.27
N PHE A 638 9.85 6.47 34.15
CA PHE A 638 8.55 7.10 34.34
C PHE A 638 8.11 7.07 35.80
N ALA A 639 7.18 7.95 36.18
CA ALA A 639 6.63 8.00 37.53
C ALA A 639 5.18 7.51 37.58
N ILE A 640 4.84 6.70 38.58
CA ILE A 640 3.47 6.24 38.84
C ILE A 640 3.06 6.56 40.28
N GLU A 641 1.76 6.64 40.52
CA GLU A 641 1.20 7.00 41.82
C GLU A 641 0.01 6.12 42.18
N ALA A 642 -0.20 5.93 43.49
CA ALA A 642 -1.37 5.29 44.06
C ALA A 642 -1.61 3.88 43.51
N VAL A 643 -0.55 3.09 43.38
CA VAL A 643 -0.59 1.70 42.92
C VAL A 643 -1.43 0.89 43.90
N ALA A 644 -2.49 0.27 43.39
CA ALA A 644 -3.43 -0.51 44.17
C ALA A 644 -3.53 -1.99 43.73
N GLY A 645 -2.88 -2.33 42.62
CA GLY A 645 -2.76 -3.68 42.08
C GLY A 645 -1.72 -3.75 40.97
N GLY A 646 -1.60 -4.94 40.38
CA GLY A 646 -0.80 -5.15 39.17
C GLY A 646 -1.49 -4.60 37.92
N GLY A 647 -1.05 -5.05 36.75
CA GLY A 647 -1.56 -4.56 35.48
C GLY A 647 -1.01 -5.30 34.28
N THR A 648 -0.98 -4.63 33.15
CA THR A 648 -0.42 -5.09 31.88
C THR A 648 0.51 -4.04 31.29
N LEU A 649 1.63 -4.48 30.73
CA LEU A 649 2.51 -3.66 29.91
C LEU A 649 2.42 -4.17 28.48
N MET A 650 2.04 -3.30 27.56
CA MET A 650 2.05 -3.55 26.13
C MET A 650 3.27 -2.83 25.54
N VAL A 651 4.00 -3.49 24.66
CA VAL A 651 5.10 -2.88 23.89
C VAL A 651 4.83 -3.14 22.41
N ASP A 652 4.94 -2.09 21.62
CA ASP A 652 4.82 -2.15 20.17
C ASP A 652 6.22 -2.16 19.57
N LEU A 653 6.57 -3.27 18.94
CA LEU A 653 7.86 -3.52 18.33
C LEU A 653 7.66 -3.64 16.83
N GLN A 654 8.71 -3.38 16.07
CA GLN A 654 8.69 -3.47 14.63
C GLN A 654 10.00 -4.12 14.19
N GLY A 655 9.90 -5.30 13.58
CA GLY A 655 11.09 -6.01 13.12
C GLY A 655 11.77 -5.25 12.01
N ILE A 656 13.08 -5.36 11.98
CA ILE A 656 13.90 -4.75 10.94
C ILE A 656 14.41 -5.81 9.99
N GLU A 657 14.37 -7.11 10.25
CA GLU A 657 14.93 -8.11 9.32
C GLU A 657 13.99 -9.31 9.18
N GLY A 658 14.21 -10.15 8.17
CA GLY A 658 13.47 -11.41 7.98
C GLY A 658 13.66 -12.42 9.13
N ASP A 659 14.69 -12.23 9.96
CA ASP A 659 15.08 -13.16 11.01
C ASP A 659 14.16 -13.16 12.24
N ALA A 660 14.32 -14.18 13.08
CA ALA A 660 13.63 -14.27 14.36
C ALA A 660 14.21 -13.27 15.37
N HIS A 661 13.36 -12.35 15.82
CA HIS A 661 13.64 -11.39 16.89
C HIS A 661 13.26 -11.97 18.25
N LEU A 662 14.08 -11.73 19.27
CA LEU A 662 13.77 -12.13 20.65
C LEU A 662 14.26 -11.07 21.64
N VAL A 663 13.34 -10.53 22.44
CA VAL A 663 13.64 -9.54 23.48
C VAL A 663 13.15 -9.98 24.85
N GLU A 664 13.89 -9.60 25.89
CA GLU A 664 13.49 -9.66 27.29
C GLU A 664 13.00 -8.28 27.74
N VAL A 665 11.81 -8.25 28.33
CA VAL A 665 11.21 -7.04 28.88
C VAL A 665 11.32 -7.08 30.39
N THR A 666 11.88 -6.02 30.97
CA THR A 666 12.09 -5.88 32.41
C THR A 666 11.43 -4.61 32.95
N LEU A 667 10.95 -4.68 34.19
CA LEU A 667 10.44 -3.53 34.92
C LEU A 667 11.16 -3.43 36.27
N ASN A 668 11.83 -2.30 36.51
CA ASN A 668 12.67 -2.05 37.68
C ASN A 668 13.76 -3.13 37.88
N GLY A 669 14.29 -3.67 36.77
CA GLY A 669 15.24 -4.79 36.74
C GLY A 669 14.63 -6.16 37.08
N THR A 670 13.30 -6.26 37.14
CA THR A 670 12.58 -7.54 37.29
C THR A 670 12.10 -8.00 35.92
N PRO A 671 12.51 -9.20 35.43
CA PRO A 671 12.01 -9.74 34.17
C PRO A 671 10.50 -9.96 34.23
N LEU A 672 9.78 -9.41 33.25
CA LEU A 672 8.35 -9.64 33.05
C LEU A 672 8.11 -10.82 32.10
N GLY A 673 9.00 -11.01 31.11
CA GLY A 673 8.97 -12.12 30.17
C GLY A 673 9.84 -11.85 28.95
N THR A 674 9.84 -12.81 28.03
CA THR A 674 10.44 -12.69 26.70
C THR A 674 9.35 -12.73 25.65
N THR A 675 9.51 -11.98 24.56
CA THR A 675 8.67 -12.09 23.37
C THR A 675 9.57 -12.23 22.15
N GLY A 676 9.15 -13.05 21.20
CA GLY A 676 9.80 -13.16 19.91
C GLY A 676 8.78 -13.19 18.78
N PHE A 677 9.25 -12.78 17.60
CA PHE A 677 8.47 -12.64 16.37
C PHE A 677 9.45 -12.70 15.19
N GLU A 678 8.96 -12.87 13.97
CA GLU A 678 9.78 -13.04 12.77
C GLU A 678 9.40 -11.96 11.75
N GLY A 679 10.37 -11.51 10.97
CA GLY A 679 10.14 -10.57 9.88
C GLY A 679 9.90 -9.14 10.32
N VAL A 680 9.55 -8.32 9.32
CA VAL A 680 9.39 -6.86 9.42
C VAL A 680 7.96 -6.42 9.68
N VAL A 681 7.16 -7.23 10.37
CA VAL A 681 5.77 -6.87 10.69
C VAL A 681 5.66 -6.19 12.06
N PRO A 682 4.70 -5.26 12.25
CA PRO A 682 4.40 -4.72 13.57
C PRO A 682 4.04 -5.84 14.54
N HIS A 683 4.75 -5.91 15.66
CA HIS A 683 4.57 -6.92 16.69
C HIS A 683 4.25 -6.29 18.05
N GLN A 684 3.02 -6.51 18.49
CA GLN A 684 2.55 -6.06 19.79
C GLN A 684 2.67 -7.19 20.83
N ALA A 685 3.40 -6.94 21.91
CA ALA A 685 3.57 -7.91 22.99
C ALA A 685 3.02 -7.38 24.32
N THR A 686 2.16 -8.18 24.96
CA THR A 686 1.55 -7.84 26.26
C THR A 686 2.09 -8.72 27.38
N PHE A 687 2.56 -8.09 28.47
CA PHE A 687 3.12 -8.74 29.64
C PHE A 687 2.28 -8.47 30.89
N SER A 688 2.07 -9.49 31.72
CA SER A 688 1.45 -9.32 33.03
C SER A 688 2.41 -8.65 34.01
N VAL A 689 1.99 -7.53 34.60
CA VAL A 689 2.78 -6.78 35.57
C VAL A 689 2.29 -7.09 36.99
N PRO A 690 3.07 -7.80 37.83
CA PRO A 690 2.68 -8.02 39.22
C PRO A 690 2.80 -6.72 40.03
N GLU A 691 1.90 -6.50 40.99
CA GLU A 691 1.93 -5.32 41.88
C GLU A 691 3.31 -5.11 42.53
N ALA A 692 4.02 -6.19 42.86
CA ALA A 692 5.35 -6.14 43.47
C ALA A 692 6.48 -5.65 42.54
N ALA A 693 6.26 -5.62 41.21
CA ALA A 693 7.20 -5.05 40.25
C ALA A 693 7.06 -3.53 40.12
N LEU A 694 5.90 -2.98 40.49
CA LEU A 694 5.61 -1.54 40.49
C LEU A 694 6.12 -0.87 41.77
N ARG A 695 6.63 0.35 41.64
CA ARG A 695 7.09 1.18 42.75
C ARG A 695 6.36 2.53 42.71
N GLU A 696 5.88 2.99 43.87
CA GLU A 696 5.42 4.37 44.00
C GLU A 696 6.56 5.34 43.69
N GLY A 697 6.30 6.32 42.81
CA GLY A 697 7.31 7.23 42.28
C GLY A 697 7.98 6.69 41.02
N GLU A 698 9.30 6.83 40.93
CA GLU A 698 10.11 6.51 39.74
C GLU A 698 10.21 5.00 39.49
N ASN A 699 10.01 4.60 38.23
CA ASN A 699 10.13 3.24 37.70
C ASN A 699 10.96 3.27 36.41
N THR A 700 11.54 2.13 36.07
CA THR A 700 12.34 1.96 34.84
C THR A 700 11.85 0.75 34.04
N LEU A 701 11.46 0.95 32.78
CA LEU A 701 11.20 -0.11 31.80
C LEU A 701 12.50 -0.36 31.01
N GLY A 702 12.91 -1.61 30.89
CA GLY A 702 14.05 -2.02 30.06
C GLY A 702 13.62 -3.06 29.02
N ILE A 703 14.11 -2.93 27.79
CA ILE A 703 13.91 -3.89 26.70
C ILE A 703 15.28 -4.22 26.13
N GLU A 704 15.67 -5.48 26.22
CA GLU A 704 17.00 -5.96 25.85
C GLU A 704 16.89 -7.17 24.91
N PRO A 705 17.72 -7.29 23.86
CA PRO A 705 17.73 -8.46 23.02
C PRO A 705 18.30 -9.68 23.76
N VAL A 706 17.76 -10.87 23.47
CA VAL A 706 18.23 -12.14 24.05
C VAL A 706 19.07 -12.87 23.00
N GLU A 707 20.34 -13.18 23.31
CA GLU A 707 21.34 -13.76 22.37
C GLU A 707 20.76 -14.81 21.40
N LEU A 708 20.39 -14.34 20.20
CA LEU A 708 20.05 -15.09 18.99
C LEU A 708 20.61 -14.26 17.82
N GLY A 709 21.61 -14.79 17.11
CA GLY A 709 22.05 -14.26 15.81
C GLY A 709 22.21 -12.73 15.68
N SER A 710 22.05 -12.27 14.44
CA SER A 710 21.72 -10.89 14.08
C SER A 710 20.23 -10.67 14.35
N SER A 711 19.89 -9.72 15.23
CA SER A 711 18.49 -9.38 15.51
C SER A 711 18.40 -7.88 15.76
N MET A 712 17.70 -7.17 14.88
CA MET A 712 17.47 -5.73 14.95
C MET A 712 15.98 -5.42 14.87
N LEU A 713 15.50 -4.46 15.66
CA LEU A 713 14.08 -4.08 15.69
C LEU A 713 13.90 -2.68 16.28
N TYR A 714 12.82 -2.00 15.92
CA TYR A 714 12.39 -0.76 16.55
C TYR A 714 11.45 -0.99 17.72
N LEU A 715 11.61 -0.17 18.75
CA LEU A 715 10.55 0.15 19.70
C LEU A 715 9.77 1.32 19.12
N ASN A 716 8.47 1.12 18.89
CA ASN A 716 7.57 2.18 18.49
C ASN A 716 7.00 2.88 19.74
N SER A 717 6.19 2.14 20.49
CA SER A 717 5.46 2.67 21.64
C SER A 717 5.40 1.65 22.80
N ALA A 718 5.03 2.11 24.00
CA ALA A 718 4.69 1.23 25.10
C ALA A 718 3.54 1.80 25.95
N ASP A 719 2.61 0.93 26.35
CA ASP A 719 1.48 1.27 27.22
C ASP A 719 1.52 0.47 28.53
N LEU A 720 1.66 1.17 29.65
CA LEU A 720 1.48 0.58 30.99
C LEU A 720 0.08 0.84 31.51
N THR A 721 -0.75 -0.19 31.57
CA THR A 721 -2.05 -0.16 32.25
C THR A 721 -1.93 -0.81 33.62
N TYR A 722 -2.33 -0.12 34.69
CA TYR A 722 -2.28 -0.66 36.06
C TYR A 722 -3.46 -0.25 36.93
N THR A 723 -3.79 -1.12 37.88
CA THR A 723 -4.82 -0.83 38.88
C THR A 723 -4.35 0.26 39.85
N ARG A 724 -5.03 1.40 39.82
CA ARG A 724 -4.71 2.61 40.55
C ARG A 724 -5.81 2.98 41.55
N GLY A 725 -5.43 3.60 42.67
CA GLY A 725 -6.33 4.23 43.63
C GLY A 725 -6.65 5.69 43.27
N TYR A 726 -7.70 6.23 43.87
CA TYR A 726 -8.15 7.62 43.63
C TYR A 726 -7.33 8.66 44.41
N THR A 727 -6.00 8.54 44.44
CA THR A 727 -5.10 9.52 45.11
C THR A 727 -4.16 10.12 44.07
N THR A 728 -3.89 11.41 44.12
CA THR A 728 -2.96 12.09 43.19
C THR A 728 -2.09 13.10 43.93
N THR A 729 -0.83 13.29 43.51
CA THR A 729 -0.03 14.46 43.90
C THR A 729 -0.06 15.57 42.85
N ALA A 730 -0.56 15.27 41.66
CA ALA A 730 -0.79 16.23 40.59
C ALA A 730 -2.00 17.14 40.92
N PRO A 731 -2.02 18.37 40.37
CA PRO A 731 -3.13 19.31 40.56
C PRO A 731 -4.46 18.87 39.91
N ALA A 732 -4.41 17.83 39.07
CA ALA A 732 -5.55 17.25 38.39
C ALA A 732 -5.48 15.72 38.41
N LEU A 733 -6.60 15.08 38.09
CA LEU A 733 -6.68 13.64 37.84
C LEU A 733 -7.79 13.34 36.82
N LEU A 734 -7.42 12.70 35.71
CA LEU A 734 -8.32 11.99 34.81
C LEU A 734 -8.47 10.55 35.30
N PHE A 735 -9.69 10.05 35.44
CA PHE A 735 -9.94 8.69 35.94
C PHE A 735 -11.23 8.07 35.38
N GLY A 736 -11.18 6.77 35.10
CA GLY A 736 -12.36 5.96 34.76
C GLY A 736 -13.12 5.49 36.00
N ALA A 737 -14.37 5.09 35.82
CA ALA A 737 -15.16 4.43 36.84
C ALA A 737 -15.66 3.06 36.36
N ASP A 738 -15.16 2.00 36.99
CA ASP A 738 -15.52 0.63 36.59
C ASP A 738 -16.88 0.18 37.16
N GLN A 739 -17.39 0.89 38.17
CA GLN A 739 -18.63 0.53 38.86
C GLN A 739 -19.39 1.73 39.44
N ASP A 740 -20.71 1.55 39.60
CA ASP A 740 -21.60 2.51 40.26
C ASP A 740 -21.29 2.57 41.77
N ALA A 741 -20.51 3.55 42.22
CA ALA A 741 -20.07 3.65 43.60
C ALA A 741 -19.83 5.09 44.07
N SER A 742 -19.63 5.29 45.37
CA SER A 742 -19.15 6.57 45.90
C SER A 742 -17.66 6.47 46.21
N VAL A 743 -16.86 7.28 45.51
CA VAL A 743 -15.40 7.38 45.62
C VAL A 743 -15.01 8.69 46.31
N GLU A 744 -13.82 8.71 46.90
CA GLU A 744 -13.14 9.94 47.34
C GLU A 744 -11.83 10.08 46.57
N VAL A 745 -11.71 11.13 45.76
CA VAL A 745 -10.46 11.52 45.13
C VAL A 745 -9.66 12.34 46.14
N THR A 746 -8.50 11.84 46.56
CA THR A 746 -7.65 12.48 47.59
C THR A 746 -6.36 13.04 47.01
N GLY A 747 -5.74 14.00 47.71
CA GLY A 747 -4.50 14.64 47.31
C GLY A 747 -4.68 15.92 46.49
N LEU A 748 -5.88 16.15 45.94
CA LEU A 748 -6.27 17.45 45.40
C LEU A 748 -6.42 18.47 46.53
N THR A 749 -5.74 19.62 46.41
CA THR A 749 -5.80 20.71 47.40
C THR A 749 -6.29 22.01 46.76
N GLY A 750 -7.17 22.74 47.46
CA GLY A 750 -7.75 23.99 46.98
C GLY A 750 -9.17 24.21 47.49
N ASP A 751 -9.57 25.48 47.61
CA ASP A 751 -10.93 25.83 48.07
C ASP A 751 -11.98 25.76 46.93
N ASP A 752 -11.53 25.69 45.66
CA ASP A 752 -12.36 25.73 44.44
C ASP A 752 -12.04 24.54 43.52
N LEU A 753 -12.20 23.31 44.01
CA LEU A 753 -12.04 22.11 43.18
C LEU A 753 -13.20 21.99 42.17
N GLN A 754 -12.87 21.66 40.92
CA GLN A 754 -13.81 21.44 39.84
C GLN A 754 -13.83 19.95 39.46
N LEU A 755 -14.99 19.49 38.98
CA LEU A 755 -15.21 18.10 38.61
C LEU A 755 -16.11 18.03 37.37
N PHE A 756 -15.70 17.19 36.43
CA PHE A 756 -16.34 17.01 35.13
C PHE A 756 -16.50 15.53 34.82
N ASP A 757 -17.58 15.22 34.12
CA ASP A 757 -17.75 13.99 33.37
C ASP A 757 -17.29 14.27 31.94
N VAL A 758 -16.23 13.59 31.50
CA VAL A 758 -15.53 13.81 30.24
C VAL A 758 -15.60 12.57 29.35
N SER A 759 -16.59 11.70 29.58
CA SER A 759 -16.88 10.57 28.68
C SER A 759 -17.16 11.00 27.24
N ASP A 760 -17.70 12.20 27.06
CA ASP A 760 -17.77 12.90 25.79
C ASP A 760 -16.97 14.21 25.94
N PRO A 761 -15.75 14.28 25.39
CA PRO A 761 -14.92 15.47 25.50
C PRO A 761 -15.47 16.70 24.76
N SER A 762 -16.36 16.51 23.78
CA SER A 762 -17.03 17.60 23.05
C SER A 762 -18.20 18.18 23.84
N GLU A 763 -18.89 17.35 24.64
CA GLU A 763 -19.98 17.76 25.53
C GLU A 763 -19.73 17.43 27.02
N PRO A 764 -18.65 17.94 27.63
CA PRO A 764 -18.33 17.65 29.02
C PRO A 764 -19.42 18.17 29.96
N VAL A 765 -19.76 17.36 30.98
CA VAL A 765 -20.81 17.69 31.94
C VAL A 765 -20.19 18.10 33.26
N ARG A 766 -20.45 19.33 33.70
CA ARG A 766 -20.00 19.80 35.01
C ARG A 766 -20.76 19.09 36.11
N LEU A 767 -20.03 18.57 37.09
CA LEU A 767 -20.59 17.82 38.20
C LEU A 767 -20.71 18.70 39.45
N SER A 768 -21.92 18.75 39.99
CA SER A 768 -22.32 19.59 41.13
C SER A 768 -22.66 18.76 42.37
N ASN A 769 -22.58 19.39 43.55
CA ASN A 769 -22.86 18.76 44.85
C ASN A 769 -21.91 17.61 45.26
N ALA A 770 -20.73 17.51 44.65
CA ALA A 770 -19.65 16.72 45.24
C ALA A 770 -19.27 17.30 46.62
N VAL A 771 -18.86 16.45 47.55
CA VAL A 771 -18.57 16.84 48.93
C VAL A 771 -17.06 17.02 49.09
N SER A 772 -16.61 18.27 49.26
CA SER A 772 -15.22 18.55 49.63
C SER A 772 -14.91 17.93 51.00
N THR A 773 -13.80 17.22 51.09
CA THR A 773 -13.30 16.61 52.33
C THR A 773 -12.05 17.36 52.80
N ALA A 774 -11.46 16.94 53.93
CA ALA A 774 -10.18 17.51 54.38
C ALA A 774 -9.00 17.10 53.48
N THR A 775 -9.22 16.13 52.58
CA THR A 775 -8.19 15.43 51.80
C THR A 775 -8.44 15.47 50.30
N GLY A 776 -9.60 15.97 49.84
CA GLY A 776 -9.94 16.11 48.42
C GLY A 776 -11.44 16.22 48.17
N LEU A 777 -12.00 15.35 47.32
CA LEU A 777 -13.36 15.48 46.80
C LEU A 777 -14.10 14.13 46.73
N GLN A 778 -15.29 14.05 47.33
CA GLN A 778 -16.15 12.86 47.31
C GLN A 778 -17.27 13.01 46.28
N LEU A 779 -17.46 11.99 45.43
CA LEU A 779 -18.48 11.95 44.38
C LEU A 779 -19.16 10.58 44.28
N ALA A 780 -20.28 10.52 43.54
CA ALA A 780 -20.84 9.28 43.01
C ALA A 780 -20.44 9.12 41.55
N THR A 781 -19.93 7.95 41.18
CA THR A 781 -19.54 7.57 39.82
C THR A 781 -20.54 6.60 39.21
N ASP A 782 -20.62 6.60 37.89
CA ASP A 782 -21.38 5.66 37.07
C ASP A 782 -20.40 4.77 36.29
N SER A 783 -20.65 3.46 36.23
CA SER A 783 -19.82 2.50 35.51
C SER A 783 -19.68 2.85 34.02
N GLY A 784 -18.46 2.75 33.49
CA GLY A 784 -18.14 3.03 32.09
C GLY A 784 -17.99 4.51 31.76
N ARG A 785 -17.90 5.40 32.77
CA ARG A 785 -17.67 6.83 32.58
C ARG A 785 -16.26 7.27 32.95
N SER A 786 -15.83 8.37 32.36
CA SER A 786 -14.55 9.04 32.61
C SER A 786 -14.78 10.39 33.26
N TYR A 787 -13.97 10.71 34.27
CA TYR A 787 -14.12 11.91 35.08
C TYR A 787 -12.80 12.67 35.15
N PHE A 788 -12.88 13.99 35.16
CA PHE A 788 -11.74 14.89 35.34
C PHE A 788 -11.94 15.75 36.57
N ALA A 789 -11.05 15.62 37.55
CA ALA A 789 -11.05 16.45 38.76
C ALA A 789 -9.81 17.35 38.77
N VAL A 790 -9.99 18.64 38.99
CA VAL A 790 -8.90 19.64 38.88
C VAL A 790 -9.07 20.78 39.87
N GLY A 791 -7.97 21.32 40.38
CA GLY A 791 -7.99 22.57 41.15
C GLY A 791 -8.18 23.80 40.24
N ALA A 792 -9.05 24.76 40.63
CA ALA A 792 -9.28 25.95 39.81
C ALA A 792 -8.06 26.86 39.58
N ALA A 793 -6.95 26.68 40.30
CA ALA A 793 -5.71 27.43 40.10
C ALA A 793 -4.79 26.81 39.02
N GLU A 794 -5.18 25.67 38.46
CA GLU A 794 -4.32 24.77 37.67
C GLU A 794 -4.91 24.57 36.26
N LEU A 795 -5.62 25.60 35.78
CA LEU A 795 -6.14 25.68 34.42
C LEU A 795 -5.01 25.93 33.44
N LEU A 796 -5.05 25.24 32.31
CA LEU A 796 -4.09 25.41 31.23
C LEU A 796 -4.42 26.63 30.38
N SER A 797 -3.42 27.17 29.69
CA SER A 797 -3.62 28.21 28.68
C SER A 797 -3.25 27.61 27.31
N PRO A 798 -3.96 27.98 26.23
CA PRO A 798 -3.58 27.55 24.88
C PRO A 798 -2.10 27.83 24.60
N SER A 799 -1.41 26.88 23.96
CA SER A 799 0.00 26.99 23.56
C SER A 799 0.19 28.03 22.45
N SER A 800 -0.78 28.11 21.55
CA SER A 800 -0.82 29.06 20.43
C SER A 800 -2.19 29.72 20.29
N ILE A 801 -2.20 31.00 19.86
CA ILE A 801 -3.43 31.78 19.63
C ILE A 801 -3.21 32.72 18.43
N TRP A 802 -4.01 32.54 17.37
CA TRP A 802 -3.99 33.41 16.19
C TRP A 802 -5.39 33.76 15.69
N ASN A 803 -5.48 34.80 14.87
CA ASN A 803 -6.75 35.28 14.35
C ASN A 803 -7.13 34.51 13.08
N ASP A 804 -8.35 33.99 13.04
CA ASP A 804 -9.01 33.59 11.80
C ASP A 804 -9.53 34.87 11.13
N VAL A 805 -8.85 35.26 10.06
CA VAL A 805 -9.28 36.32 9.16
C VAL A 805 -9.88 35.63 7.96
N ARG A 806 -11.16 35.90 7.68
CA ARG A 806 -11.89 35.24 6.59
C ARG A 806 -11.09 35.32 5.30
N SER A 807 -10.69 34.15 4.81
CA SER A 807 -10.06 34.03 3.50
C SER A 807 -11.08 34.34 2.40
N THR A 808 -10.59 34.63 1.20
CA THR A 808 -11.44 34.69 0.01
C THR A 808 -11.40 33.40 -0.79
N LEU A 809 -10.74 32.34 -0.29
CA LEU A 809 -10.42 31.15 -1.08
C LEU A 809 -11.67 30.37 -1.51
N GLN A 810 -12.71 30.31 -0.69
CA GLN A 810 -14.00 29.70 -1.04
C GLN A 810 -14.95 30.61 -1.86
N ASN A 811 -14.47 31.74 -2.39
CA ASN A 811 -15.30 32.59 -3.24
C ASN A 811 -15.32 32.06 -4.68
N GLU A 812 -16.48 31.57 -5.14
CA GLU A 812 -16.69 31.11 -6.52
C GLU A 812 -16.39 32.19 -7.58
N GLU A 813 -16.38 33.48 -7.23
CA GLU A 813 -16.02 34.58 -8.16
C GLU A 813 -14.50 34.75 -8.37
N ASN A 814 -13.66 33.98 -7.69
CA ASN A 814 -12.21 34.05 -7.87
C ASN A 814 -11.79 33.69 -9.30
N GLU A 815 -10.80 34.41 -9.83
CA GLU A 815 -10.24 34.19 -11.16
C GLU A 815 -8.71 34.24 -11.10
N ALA A 816 -8.04 33.09 -11.17
CA ALA A 816 -6.58 33.04 -11.22
C ALA A 816 -6.14 31.89 -12.12
N ASP A 817 -5.47 32.20 -13.23
CA ASP A 817 -4.81 31.19 -14.06
C ASP A 817 -3.42 30.82 -13.54
N TYR A 818 -2.81 31.72 -12.76
CA TYR A 818 -1.49 31.56 -12.18
C TYR A 818 -1.59 31.79 -10.68
N LEU A 819 -1.54 30.70 -9.93
CA LEU A 819 -1.72 30.65 -8.50
C LEU A 819 -0.37 30.43 -7.81
N LEU A 820 -0.04 31.25 -6.83
CA LEU A 820 1.14 31.03 -5.99
C LEU A 820 0.68 30.68 -4.58
N ILE A 821 1.24 29.62 -4.00
CA ILE A 821 1.05 29.23 -2.61
C ILE A 821 2.37 29.42 -1.89
N THR A 822 2.40 30.17 -0.80
CA THR A 822 3.64 30.54 -0.12
C THR A 822 3.44 30.68 1.40
N PRO A 823 4.45 30.35 2.23
CA PRO A 823 4.51 30.84 3.59
C PRO A 823 4.47 32.37 3.65
N ALA A 824 3.92 32.92 4.73
CA ALA A 824 3.71 34.36 4.90
C ALA A 824 5.01 35.17 4.80
N GLU A 825 6.13 34.59 5.21
CA GLU A 825 7.45 35.21 5.26
C GLU A 825 8.04 35.47 3.87
N LEU A 826 7.61 34.70 2.86
CA LEU A 826 8.04 34.85 1.46
C LEU A 826 7.02 35.62 0.61
N SER A 827 5.86 35.98 1.17
CA SER A 827 4.73 36.59 0.45
C SER A 827 5.11 37.87 -0.30
N VAL A 828 5.92 38.75 0.31
CA VAL A 828 6.32 40.03 -0.29
C VAL A 828 7.13 39.83 -1.56
N GLU A 829 8.08 38.89 -1.54
CA GLU A 829 8.89 38.55 -2.71
C GLU A 829 8.09 37.72 -3.72
N ALA A 830 7.27 36.77 -3.29
CA ALA A 830 6.40 35.99 -4.16
C ALA A 830 5.42 36.88 -4.96
N GLN A 831 4.94 37.98 -4.35
CA GLN A 831 4.12 38.98 -5.05
C GLN A 831 4.86 39.61 -6.24
N ALA A 832 6.20 39.73 -6.21
CA ALA A 832 6.95 40.26 -7.34
C ALA A 832 6.89 39.34 -8.57
N LEU A 833 6.87 38.02 -8.37
CA LEU A 833 6.65 37.05 -9.45
C LEU A 833 5.22 37.13 -9.99
N ALA A 834 4.23 37.24 -9.09
CA ALA A 834 2.84 37.45 -9.47
C ALA A 834 2.65 38.72 -10.31
N ASP A 835 3.27 39.84 -9.92
CA ASP A 835 3.22 41.12 -10.65
C ASP A 835 3.87 40.99 -12.04
N TYR A 836 4.98 40.24 -12.14
CA TYR A 836 5.65 39.97 -13.40
C TYR A 836 4.74 39.18 -14.37
N ARG A 837 4.10 38.11 -13.88
CA ARG A 837 3.17 37.31 -14.68
C ARG A 837 1.88 38.07 -15.01
N GLU A 838 1.38 38.92 -14.11
CA GLU A 838 0.24 39.80 -14.42
C GLU A 838 0.59 40.78 -15.57
N ALA A 839 1.83 41.30 -15.60
CA ALA A 839 2.30 42.13 -16.71
C ALA A 839 2.38 41.39 -18.06
N GLU A 840 2.52 40.06 -18.04
CA GLU A 840 2.41 39.20 -19.22
C GLU A 840 0.96 38.87 -19.61
N GLY A 841 -0.02 39.22 -18.78
CA GLY A 841 -1.44 39.04 -19.04
C GLY A 841 -2.10 37.87 -18.31
N PHE A 842 -1.43 37.26 -17.33
CA PHE A 842 -2.05 36.27 -16.44
C PHE A 842 -3.01 36.94 -15.44
N SER A 843 -4.07 36.24 -15.05
CA SER A 843 -4.80 36.54 -13.82
C SER A 843 -4.07 35.85 -12.69
N THR A 844 -3.49 36.60 -11.76
CA THR A 844 -2.64 36.05 -10.70
C THR A 844 -3.32 36.13 -9.34
N MET A 845 -3.05 35.15 -8.47
CA MET A 845 -3.44 35.19 -7.06
C MET A 845 -2.30 34.62 -6.21
N LEU A 846 -1.94 35.36 -5.18
CA LEU A 846 -1.02 34.91 -4.13
C LEU A 846 -1.86 34.44 -2.94
N VAL A 847 -1.58 33.22 -2.48
CA VAL A 847 -2.25 32.57 -1.35
C VAL A 847 -1.22 32.26 -0.28
N GLU A 848 -1.48 32.74 0.94
CA GLU A 848 -0.67 32.38 2.09
C GLU A 848 -1.04 30.96 2.54
N LEU A 849 -0.03 30.12 2.84
CA LEU A 849 -0.22 28.73 3.24
C LEU A 849 -1.14 28.59 4.46
N GLN A 850 -1.06 29.53 5.42
CA GLN A 850 -1.94 29.52 6.57
C GLN A 850 -3.42 29.76 6.21
N ASP A 851 -3.73 30.51 5.14
CA ASP A 851 -5.12 30.67 4.68
C ASP A 851 -5.69 29.34 4.18
N VAL A 852 -4.85 28.50 3.58
CA VAL A 852 -5.22 27.16 3.13
C VAL A 852 -5.55 26.29 4.33
N TYR A 853 -4.68 26.24 5.34
CA TYR A 853 -4.95 25.47 6.57
C TYR A 853 -6.17 25.99 7.32
N ASP A 854 -6.30 27.30 7.48
CA ASP A 854 -7.43 27.93 8.17
C ASP A 854 -8.77 27.56 7.51
N GLU A 855 -8.83 27.45 6.18
CA GLU A 855 -10.08 27.26 5.43
C GLU A 855 -10.38 25.77 5.11
N PHE A 856 -9.36 24.97 4.85
CA PHE A 856 -9.49 23.58 4.38
C PHE A 856 -9.11 22.53 5.43
N ALA A 857 -8.39 22.89 6.48
CA ALA A 857 -8.03 22.00 7.60
C ALA A 857 -8.36 22.59 8.98
N PHE A 858 -9.30 23.53 9.05
CA PHE A 858 -9.76 24.15 10.30
C PHE A 858 -8.62 24.75 11.16
N GLY A 859 -7.56 25.25 10.52
CA GLY A 859 -6.37 25.82 11.14
C GLY A 859 -5.28 24.81 11.50
N THR A 860 -5.53 23.50 11.32
CA THR A 860 -4.55 22.45 11.54
C THR A 860 -3.52 22.45 10.41
N PRO A 861 -2.21 22.52 10.70
CA PRO A 861 -1.18 22.29 9.70
C PRO A 861 -1.25 20.85 9.19
N ASP A 862 -1.79 20.69 7.98
CA ASP A 862 -1.99 19.41 7.31
C ASP A 862 -1.69 19.58 5.82
N PRO A 863 -0.68 18.90 5.25
CA PRO A 863 -0.34 19.04 3.84
C PRO A 863 -1.51 18.69 2.90
N ASN A 864 -2.42 17.79 3.30
CA ASN A 864 -3.60 17.43 2.52
C ASN A 864 -4.53 18.64 2.25
N ALA A 865 -4.52 19.65 3.12
CA ALA A 865 -5.28 20.88 2.93
C ALA A 865 -4.92 21.62 1.63
N ILE A 866 -3.65 21.52 1.18
CA ILE A 866 -3.20 22.12 -0.08
C ILE A 866 -3.86 21.42 -1.26
N HIS A 867 -3.92 20.09 -1.24
CA HIS A 867 -4.60 19.29 -2.26
C HIS A 867 -6.09 19.60 -2.30
N ASP A 868 -6.77 19.57 -1.15
CA ASP A 868 -8.20 19.90 -1.01
C ASP A 868 -8.52 21.31 -1.54
N PHE A 869 -7.66 22.28 -1.23
CA PHE A 869 -7.79 23.64 -1.74
C PHE A 869 -7.68 23.69 -3.27
N LEU A 870 -6.70 22.99 -3.85
CA LEU A 870 -6.52 22.95 -5.30
C LEU A 870 -7.70 22.27 -6.00
N ILE A 871 -8.24 21.18 -5.44
CA ILE A 871 -9.48 20.53 -5.91
C ILE A 871 -10.63 21.54 -5.92
N TYR A 872 -10.79 22.28 -4.82
CA TYR A 872 -11.84 23.29 -4.73
C TYR A 872 -11.67 24.40 -5.77
N ALA A 873 -10.46 24.97 -5.89
CA ALA A 873 -10.15 26.02 -6.85
C ALA A 873 -10.40 25.55 -8.29
N GLN A 874 -10.01 24.32 -8.62
CA GLN A 874 -10.21 23.73 -9.94
C GLN A 874 -11.70 23.56 -10.31
N SER A 875 -12.53 23.24 -9.32
CA SER A 875 -13.93 22.88 -9.53
C SER A 875 -14.94 24.02 -9.34
N HIS A 876 -14.62 25.03 -8.52
CA HIS A 876 -15.57 26.05 -8.08
C HIS A 876 -15.24 27.49 -8.50
N TRP A 877 -13.97 27.82 -8.79
CA TRP A 877 -13.62 29.19 -9.18
C TRP A 877 -14.12 29.53 -10.60
N ALA A 878 -14.44 30.81 -10.82
CA ALA A 878 -14.89 31.32 -12.10
C ALA A 878 -13.85 31.11 -13.21
N ARG A 879 -12.56 31.16 -12.84
CA ARG A 879 -11.44 30.76 -13.69
C ARG A 879 -10.43 29.95 -12.86
N ALA A 880 -10.37 28.67 -13.15
CA ALA A 880 -9.51 27.70 -12.49
C ALA A 880 -8.02 27.94 -12.82
N PRO A 881 -7.11 27.59 -11.89
CA PRO A 881 -5.67 27.64 -12.13
C PRO A 881 -5.25 26.77 -13.32
N ALA A 882 -4.38 27.32 -14.17
CA ALA A 882 -3.66 26.55 -15.18
C ALA A 882 -2.21 26.29 -14.75
N PHE A 883 -1.67 27.16 -13.90
CA PHE A 883 -0.33 27.11 -13.33
C PHE A 883 -0.41 27.28 -11.82
N VAL A 884 0.28 26.41 -11.08
CA VAL A 884 0.42 26.46 -9.62
C VAL A 884 1.89 26.52 -9.28
N VAL A 885 2.29 27.51 -8.48
CA VAL A 885 3.66 27.67 -8.01
C VAL A 885 3.71 27.52 -6.50
N LEU A 886 4.41 26.50 -6.04
CA LEU A 886 4.71 26.28 -4.64
C LEU A 886 5.98 27.05 -4.28
N VAL A 887 5.90 28.07 -3.45
CA VAL A 887 7.05 28.91 -3.09
C VAL A 887 7.47 28.58 -1.66
N GLY A 888 8.58 27.88 -1.51
CA GLY A 888 9.13 27.45 -0.22
C GLY A 888 9.81 26.10 -0.32
N LYS A 889 10.77 25.87 0.58
CA LYS A 889 11.44 24.57 0.74
C LYS A 889 10.48 23.50 1.28
N GLY A 890 10.71 22.23 1.01
CA GLY A 890 9.93 21.10 1.55
C GLY A 890 10.68 20.34 2.65
N SER A 891 9.94 19.60 3.50
CA SER A 891 10.47 18.60 4.43
C SER A 891 9.36 17.66 4.88
N PHE A 892 9.71 16.40 5.19
CA PHE A 892 8.82 15.46 5.88
C PHE A 892 8.87 15.58 7.42
N ASP A 893 9.75 16.43 7.98
CA ASP A 893 9.81 16.76 9.41
C ASP A 893 8.67 17.72 9.81
N TYR A 894 7.42 17.30 9.62
CA TYR A 894 6.25 18.18 9.78
C TYR A 894 6.13 18.78 11.19
N ARG A 895 6.44 17.97 12.22
CA ARG A 895 6.39 18.36 13.63
C ARG A 895 7.61 19.13 14.12
N ASP A 896 8.60 19.35 13.26
CA ASP A 896 9.87 19.98 13.61
C ASP A 896 10.61 19.20 14.73
N ILE A 897 10.49 17.86 14.72
CA ILE A 897 11.13 16.93 15.67
C ILE A 897 12.65 17.07 15.60
N LEU A 898 13.20 17.17 14.39
CA LEU A 898 14.63 17.33 14.16
C LEU A 898 15.07 18.80 14.19
N GLY A 899 14.15 19.74 14.43
CA GLY A 899 14.39 21.17 14.38
C GLY A 899 14.63 21.70 12.95
N ARG A 900 14.16 20.96 11.93
CA ARG A 900 14.35 21.25 10.50
C ARG A 900 13.04 21.33 9.73
N GLY A 901 11.89 21.28 10.41
CA GLY A 901 10.55 21.42 9.85
C GLY A 901 10.09 22.87 9.65
N GLY A 902 10.77 23.84 10.25
CA GLY A 902 10.38 25.26 10.16
C GLY A 902 10.57 25.88 8.76
N ASN A 903 9.63 26.74 8.35
CA ASN A 903 9.62 27.54 7.09
C ASN A 903 9.38 26.79 5.78
N LEU A 904 8.49 25.80 5.79
CA LEU A 904 8.36 24.90 4.67
C LEU A 904 6.95 24.90 4.12
N LEU A 905 6.85 24.78 2.80
CA LEU A 905 5.64 24.38 2.13
C LEU A 905 5.72 22.85 2.03
N PRO A 906 5.00 22.09 2.85
CA PRO A 906 5.20 20.65 2.98
C PRO A 906 4.83 19.93 1.67
N PRO A 907 5.58 18.89 1.26
CA PRO A 907 5.12 17.97 0.23
C PRO A 907 4.10 16.98 0.81
N LEU A 908 3.33 16.33 -0.06
CA LEU A 908 2.69 15.06 0.30
C LEU A 908 3.75 13.96 0.31
N MET A 909 3.52 12.92 1.11
CA MET A 909 4.27 11.68 0.98
C MET A 909 3.41 10.69 0.18
N VAL A 910 4.02 9.95 -0.74
CA VAL A 910 3.35 8.94 -1.56
C VAL A 910 4.06 7.61 -1.39
N ARG A 911 3.28 6.54 -1.31
CA ARG A 911 3.80 5.19 -1.31
C ARG A 911 4.38 4.86 -2.69
N THR A 912 5.56 4.27 -2.67
CA THR A 912 6.16 3.54 -3.79
C THR A 912 6.56 2.14 -3.30
N GLN A 913 6.96 1.27 -4.21
CA GLN A 913 7.55 -0.03 -3.86
C GLN A 913 8.78 0.07 -2.91
N ASP A 914 9.47 1.22 -2.93
CA ASP A 914 10.71 1.47 -2.19
C ASP A 914 10.52 2.23 -0.88
N GLY A 915 9.26 2.40 -0.44
CA GLY A 915 8.87 3.17 0.74
C GLY A 915 8.06 4.42 0.39
N ILE A 916 7.94 5.37 1.31
CA ILE A 916 7.26 6.64 1.07
C ILE A 916 8.23 7.74 0.63
N PHE A 917 7.91 8.45 -0.45
CA PHE A 917 8.70 9.56 -1.00
C PHE A 917 7.88 10.84 -1.13
N SER A 918 8.55 12.00 -1.17
CA SER A 918 7.86 13.28 -1.31
C SER A 918 7.30 13.50 -2.71
N SER A 919 6.07 13.99 -2.82
CA SER A 919 5.39 14.27 -4.08
C SER A 919 4.75 15.66 -4.10
N ASP A 920 5.17 16.49 -5.05
CA ASP A 920 4.39 17.68 -5.46
C ASP A 920 3.45 17.37 -6.63
N ALA A 921 3.76 16.38 -7.47
CA ALA A 921 2.91 15.99 -8.59
C ALA A 921 1.50 15.58 -8.14
N THR A 922 1.39 14.93 -6.97
CA THR A 922 0.12 14.52 -6.36
C THR A 922 -0.75 15.71 -5.97
N TYR A 923 -0.17 16.88 -5.63
CA TYR A 923 -0.97 18.09 -5.45
C TYR A 923 -1.69 18.55 -6.72
N ALA A 924 -1.26 18.09 -7.89
CA ALA A 924 -1.79 18.51 -9.17
C ALA A 924 -2.76 17.52 -9.82
N ASP A 925 -2.96 16.32 -9.28
CA ASP A 925 -4.02 15.39 -9.69
C ASP A 925 -5.31 15.74 -8.93
N LEU A 926 -6.29 16.36 -9.60
CA LEU A 926 -7.39 17.08 -8.95
C LEU A 926 -8.78 16.58 -9.35
N VAL A 927 -8.91 15.92 -10.50
CA VAL A 927 -10.21 15.62 -11.13
C VAL A 927 -10.48 14.12 -11.21
N ALA A 928 -9.52 13.35 -11.71
CA ALA A 928 -9.73 11.95 -12.06
C ALA A 928 -9.12 10.97 -11.05
N ASP A 929 -8.22 11.44 -10.16
CA ASP A 929 -7.44 10.59 -9.27
C ASP A 929 -6.76 9.46 -10.07
N ASP A 930 -6.20 9.84 -11.21
CA ASP A 930 -5.62 8.93 -12.21
C ASP A 930 -4.08 8.95 -12.20
N GLY A 931 -3.48 9.67 -11.26
CA GLY A 931 -2.05 9.91 -11.10
C GLY A 931 -1.49 10.98 -12.03
N LEU A 932 -2.32 11.63 -12.88
CA LEU A 932 -1.84 12.62 -13.84
C LEU A 932 -2.16 14.07 -13.38
N PRO A 933 -1.18 14.98 -13.42
CA PRO A 933 -1.41 16.39 -13.14
C PRO A 933 -2.43 17.06 -14.10
N ASP A 934 -3.54 17.53 -13.55
CA ASP A 934 -4.55 18.37 -14.22
C ASP A 934 -4.07 19.82 -14.43
N VAL A 935 -3.15 20.27 -13.59
CA VAL A 935 -2.58 21.62 -13.60
C VAL A 935 -1.07 21.57 -13.72
N ALA A 936 -0.46 22.57 -14.37
CA ALA A 936 0.98 22.65 -14.45
C ALA A 936 1.54 23.16 -13.11
N LEU A 937 2.23 22.30 -12.38
CA LEU A 937 2.76 22.61 -11.06
C LEU A 937 4.29 22.69 -11.09
N GLY A 938 4.85 23.66 -10.38
CA GLY A 938 6.27 23.74 -10.12
C GLY A 938 6.56 24.34 -8.74
N ARG A 939 7.74 24.06 -8.20
CA ARG A 939 8.21 24.54 -6.91
C ARG A 939 9.39 25.49 -7.05
N LEU A 940 9.40 26.56 -6.28
CA LEU A 940 10.58 27.38 -6.00
C LEU A 940 11.07 27.02 -4.57
N PRO A 941 12.03 26.10 -4.42
CA PRO A 941 12.40 25.48 -3.14
C PRO A 941 13.35 26.37 -2.33
N VAL A 942 12.95 27.62 -2.10
CA VAL A 942 13.76 28.64 -1.42
C VAL A 942 13.50 28.66 0.08
N ALA A 943 14.54 28.92 0.87
CA ALA A 943 14.48 29.05 2.32
C ALA A 943 14.46 30.53 2.78
N SER A 944 14.68 31.48 1.87
CA SER A 944 14.70 32.90 2.21
C SER A 944 14.17 33.83 1.09
N SER A 945 13.74 35.02 1.50
CA SER A 945 13.41 36.13 0.59
C SER A 945 14.58 36.57 -0.30
N GLU A 946 15.83 36.33 0.09
CA GLU A 946 17.00 36.68 -0.73
C GLU A 946 17.15 35.72 -1.91
N GLU A 947 17.08 34.41 -1.63
CA GLU A 947 17.08 33.36 -2.65
C GLU A 947 15.89 33.52 -3.61
N LEU A 948 14.67 33.74 -3.08
CA LEU A 948 13.48 33.94 -3.91
C LEU A 948 13.65 35.11 -4.88
N ARG A 949 14.21 36.23 -4.40
CA ARG A 949 14.46 37.40 -5.24
C ARG A 949 15.46 37.08 -6.36
N SER A 950 16.53 36.35 -6.05
CA SER A 950 17.52 35.92 -7.04
C SER A 950 16.86 35.07 -8.13
N VAL A 951 16.10 34.03 -7.75
CA VAL A 951 15.41 33.15 -8.70
C VAL A 951 14.42 33.93 -9.58
N ILE A 952 13.69 34.89 -9.02
CA ILE A 952 12.78 35.75 -9.81
C ILE A 952 13.56 36.61 -10.80
N GLU A 953 14.68 37.21 -10.40
CA GLU A 953 15.54 38.00 -11.28
C GLU A 953 16.08 37.14 -12.44
N GLN A 954 16.47 35.90 -12.17
CA GLN A 954 16.89 34.93 -13.20
C GLN A 954 15.76 34.63 -14.19
N ILE A 955 14.53 34.36 -13.73
CA ILE A 955 13.36 34.12 -14.60
C ILE A 955 13.13 35.31 -15.54
N VAL A 956 13.14 36.53 -15.00
CA VAL A 956 12.92 37.75 -15.78
C VAL A 956 14.02 37.93 -16.83
N ASP A 957 15.28 37.73 -16.45
CA ASP A 957 16.42 37.90 -17.35
C ASP A 957 16.43 36.82 -18.44
N TYR A 958 16.18 35.55 -18.09
CA TYR A 958 16.06 34.45 -19.04
C TYR A 958 14.98 34.71 -20.10
N GLU A 959 13.75 35.04 -19.68
CA GLU A 959 12.63 35.29 -20.60
C GLU A 959 12.84 36.56 -21.44
N SER A 960 13.61 37.54 -20.94
CA SER A 960 14.02 38.69 -21.75
C SER A 960 15.03 38.33 -22.85
N SER A 961 15.73 37.21 -22.69
CA SER A 961 16.83 36.75 -23.53
C SER A 961 16.46 35.59 -24.46
N LEU A 962 15.19 35.18 -24.54
CA LEU A 962 14.70 34.07 -25.40
C LEU A 962 15.18 34.18 -26.85
N ASP A 963 15.38 35.40 -27.32
CA ASP A 963 15.86 35.65 -28.67
C ASP A 963 17.28 35.16 -28.96
N ALA A 964 18.11 35.10 -27.91
CA ALA A 964 19.50 34.70 -27.92
C ALA A 964 19.72 33.21 -27.57
N LEU A 965 18.67 32.48 -27.19
CA LEU A 965 18.78 31.05 -26.88
C LEU A 965 19.31 30.25 -28.06
N LEU A 966 20.37 29.50 -27.80
CA LEU A 966 20.94 28.57 -28.77
C LEU A 966 19.98 27.39 -28.97
N ASN A 967 19.86 26.89 -30.21
CA ASN A 967 19.21 25.59 -30.47
C ASN A 967 20.27 24.49 -30.24
N GLU A 968 20.85 24.45 -29.05
CA GLU A 968 21.90 23.51 -28.66
C GLU A 968 21.44 22.74 -27.43
N VAL A 969 21.64 21.42 -27.42
CA VAL A 969 21.31 20.52 -26.31
C VAL A 969 22.57 19.74 -25.96
N THR A 970 22.83 19.63 -24.67
CA THR A 970 23.89 18.76 -24.15
C THR A 970 23.24 17.48 -23.64
N MET A 971 23.60 16.35 -24.25
CA MET A 971 23.22 15.02 -23.77
C MET A 971 24.36 14.51 -22.90
N LEU A 972 24.09 14.34 -21.60
CA LEU A 972 25.06 13.88 -20.61
C LEU A 972 24.68 12.46 -20.18
N ALA A 973 25.64 11.56 -20.21
CA ALA A 973 25.47 10.21 -19.68
C ALA A 973 26.73 9.80 -18.91
N ASP A 974 26.54 9.18 -17.75
CA ASP A 974 27.63 8.52 -17.04
C ASP A 974 27.92 7.14 -17.64
N GLU A 975 28.73 6.34 -16.95
CA GLU A 975 29.14 5.00 -17.38
C GLU A 975 28.76 4.03 -16.25
N THR A 976 28.13 2.88 -16.54
CA THR A 976 28.69 1.52 -16.29
C THR A 976 27.67 0.38 -16.41
N LEU A 977 28.23 -0.82 -16.62
CA LEU A 977 27.67 -2.18 -16.76
C LEU A 977 27.27 -2.60 -18.20
N PRO A 978 27.45 -3.89 -18.59
CA PRO A 978 27.21 -4.35 -19.97
C PRO A 978 25.75 -4.29 -20.44
N GLN A 979 24.83 -4.03 -19.52
CA GLN A 979 23.38 -4.18 -19.66
C GLN A 979 22.67 -2.82 -19.84
N ASP A 980 23.18 -1.75 -19.22
CA ASP A 980 22.64 -0.39 -19.32
C ASP A 980 23.59 0.55 -20.08
N ASP A 981 23.18 0.93 -21.30
CA ASP A 981 23.91 1.89 -22.13
C ASP A 981 23.17 3.24 -22.13
N PHE A 982 23.40 4.05 -21.08
CA PHE A 982 22.83 5.41 -20.99
C PHE A 982 23.26 6.32 -22.14
N GLY A 983 24.41 6.05 -22.77
CA GLY A 983 24.83 6.73 -23.99
C GLY A 983 23.91 6.40 -25.16
N MET A 984 23.54 5.13 -25.32
CA MET A 984 22.55 4.69 -26.32
C MET A 984 21.13 5.21 -26.02
N ALA A 985 20.70 5.21 -24.76
CA ALA A 985 19.43 5.81 -24.35
C ALA A 985 19.40 7.31 -24.65
N SER A 986 20.50 8.02 -24.36
CA SER A 986 20.68 9.43 -24.70
C SER A 986 20.64 9.65 -26.21
N ASP A 987 21.30 8.81 -27.00
CA ASP A 987 21.22 8.87 -28.45
C ASP A 987 19.78 8.70 -28.94
N PHE A 988 19.04 7.72 -28.40
CA PHE A 988 17.62 7.49 -28.70
C PHE A 988 16.75 8.72 -28.40
N VAL A 989 16.94 9.38 -27.26
CA VAL A 989 16.25 10.63 -26.93
C VAL A 989 16.63 11.74 -27.93
N SER A 990 17.92 11.87 -28.26
CA SER A 990 18.41 12.90 -29.17
C SER A 990 17.85 12.79 -30.59
N GLU A 991 17.44 11.59 -31.04
CA GLU A 991 16.81 11.38 -32.35
C GLU A 991 15.46 12.12 -32.49
N ALA A 992 14.81 12.46 -31.38
CA ALA A 992 13.59 13.27 -31.40
C ALA A 992 13.84 14.75 -31.74
N LEU A 993 15.08 15.24 -31.60
CA LEU A 993 15.41 16.64 -31.86
C LEU A 993 15.37 16.99 -33.35
N PRO A 994 15.02 18.24 -33.72
CA PRO A 994 15.04 18.69 -35.10
C PRO A 994 16.47 18.71 -35.66
N VAL A 995 16.60 18.44 -36.97
CA VAL A 995 17.90 18.37 -37.67
C VAL A 995 18.71 19.69 -37.60
N ASP A 996 18.07 20.83 -37.31
CA ASP A 996 18.72 22.13 -37.18
C ASP A 996 19.19 22.47 -35.75
N TRP A 997 18.94 21.60 -34.78
CA TRP A 997 19.49 21.70 -33.43
C TRP A 997 20.86 21.03 -33.35
N SER A 998 21.80 21.61 -32.60
CA SER A 998 23.09 20.99 -32.31
C SER A 998 22.95 20.09 -31.09
N VAL A 999 23.46 18.87 -31.18
CA VAL A 999 23.54 17.93 -30.07
C VAL A 999 25.01 17.79 -29.67
N ASN A 1000 25.32 18.11 -28.42
CA ASN A 1000 26.64 17.94 -27.82
C ASN A 1000 26.58 16.71 -26.90
N ALA A 1001 27.02 15.55 -27.40
CA ALA A 1001 27.11 14.32 -26.62
C ALA A 1001 28.34 14.36 -25.70
N VAL A 1002 28.12 14.21 -24.40
CA VAL A 1002 29.16 14.10 -23.39
C VAL A 1002 28.92 12.80 -22.64
N TYR A 1003 29.40 11.70 -23.22
CA TYR A 1003 29.22 10.36 -22.67
C TYR A 1003 30.51 9.90 -22.04
N ARG A 1004 30.44 9.49 -20.76
CA ARG A 1004 31.61 9.04 -20.03
C ARG A 1004 32.26 7.81 -20.70
N SER A 1005 31.46 6.95 -21.34
CA SER A 1005 31.91 5.77 -22.11
C SER A 1005 32.81 6.07 -23.32
N GLU A 1006 32.73 7.27 -23.88
CA GLU A 1006 33.45 7.60 -25.12
C GLU A 1006 34.75 8.41 -24.90
N LEU A 1007 34.87 9.09 -23.76
CA LEU A 1007 35.90 10.12 -23.54
C LEU A 1007 37.13 9.65 -22.73
N GLY A 1008 37.10 8.44 -22.19
CA GLY A 1008 38.27 7.71 -21.69
C GLY A 1008 38.76 8.03 -20.27
N ASP A 1009 38.59 9.27 -19.77
CA ASP A 1009 38.85 9.64 -18.36
C ASP A 1009 37.88 10.70 -17.82
N LEU A 1010 37.63 10.68 -16.50
CA LEU A 1010 36.68 11.56 -15.81
C LEU A 1010 37.07 13.04 -15.90
N GLU A 1011 38.36 13.37 -15.78
CA GLU A 1011 38.84 14.77 -15.84
C GLU A 1011 38.51 15.39 -17.19
N SER A 1012 38.75 14.65 -18.28
CA SER A 1012 38.42 15.09 -19.65
C SER A 1012 36.91 15.18 -19.88
N THR A 1013 36.13 14.24 -19.33
CA THR A 1013 34.66 14.23 -19.42
C THR A 1013 34.07 15.45 -18.72
N ARG A 1014 34.45 15.69 -17.47
CA ARG A 1014 34.05 16.88 -16.69
C ARG A 1014 34.49 18.17 -17.38
N ALA A 1015 35.74 18.24 -17.86
CA ALA A 1015 36.23 19.41 -18.57
C ALA A 1015 35.40 19.74 -19.81
N LEU A 1016 35.03 18.73 -20.61
CA LEU A 1016 34.14 18.92 -21.76
C LEU A 1016 32.74 19.34 -21.32
N PHE A 1017 32.16 18.65 -20.33
CA PHE A 1017 30.84 18.97 -19.81
C PHE A 1017 30.76 20.43 -19.34
N PHE A 1018 31.68 20.88 -18.49
CA PHE A 1018 31.72 22.27 -18.01
C PHE A 1018 31.99 23.28 -19.14
N ASP A 1019 32.76 22.90 -20.16
CA ASP A 1019 32.95 23.74 -21.36
C ASP A 1019 31.67 23.86 -22.19
N GLU A 1020 30.86 22.80 -22.32
CA GLU A 1020 29.55 22.85 -22.98
C GLU A 1020 28.53 23.61 -22.14
N LEU A 1021 28.45 23.35 -20.84
CA LEU A 1021 27.56 24.04 -19.90
C LEU A 1021 27.80 25.56 -19.91
N ARG A 1022 29.06 26.00 -19.90
CA ARG A 1022 29.45 27.43 -19.96
C ARG A 1022 28.89 28.16 -21.18
N LYS A 1023 28.62 27.46 -22.29
CA LYS A 1023 28.05 28.07 -23.50
C LYS A 1023 26.56 28.42 -23.34
N GLY A 1024 25.89 27.89 -22.33
CA GLY A 1024 24.45 28.05 -22.11
C GLY A 1024 23.63 27.27 -23.14
N PRO A 1025 23.71 25.92 -23.15
CA PRO A 1025 22.80 25.11 -23.97
C PRO A 1025 21.36 25.35 -23.51
N ARG A 1026 20.37 25.08 -24.36
CA ARG A 1026 18.97 25.25 -23.97
C ARG A 1026 18.52 24.20 -22.97
N LEU A 1027 18.97 22.96 -23.18
CA LEU A 1027 18.66 21.80 -22.36
C LEU A 1027 19.95 21.05 -22.06
N VAL A 1028 20.14 20.70 -20.80
CA VAL A 1028 21.02 19.61 -20.36
C VAL A 1028 20.12 18.44 -20.03
N ASN A 1029 20.19 17.39 -20.84
CA ASN A 1029 19.47 16.14 -20.59
C ASN A 1029 20.45 15.13 -20.02
N TYR A 1030 20.17 14.65 -18.81
CA TYR A 1030 21.00 13.67 -18.14
C TYR A 1030 20.25 12.36 -18.00
N LEU A 1031 20.85 11.27 -18.49
CA LEU A 1031 20.42 9.88 -18.25
C LEU A 1031 21.59 9.16 -17.59
N GLY A 1032 21.35 8.57 -16.43
CA GLY A 1032 22.40 7.90 -15.65
C GLY A 1032 22.06 7.81 -14.17
N HIS A 1033 23.05 7.53 -13.35
CA HIS A 1033 22.88 7.43 -11.89
C HIS A 1033 23.03 8.79 -11.20
N ALA A 1034 22.38 8.97 -10.05
CA ALA A 1034 22.60 10.17 -9.25
C ALA A 1034 22.46 9.86 -7.77
N ALA A 1035 23.22 10.60 -6.98
CA ALA A 1035 22.93 10.80 -5.58
C ALA A 1035 22.09 12.06 -5.42
N ALA A 1036 21.45 12.21 -4.25
CA ALA A 1036 20.69 13.42 -3.95
C ALA A 1036 21.49 14.73 -4.12
N ASN A 1037 22.83 14.70 -4.04
CA ASN A 1037 23.73 15.85 -4.17
C ASN A 1037 24.65 15.83 -5.42
N ALA A 1038 24.52 14.87 -6.33
CA ALA A 1038 25.44 14.72 -7.46
C ALA A 1038 24.86 13.91 -8.63
N LEU A 1039 25.27 14.24 -9.86
CA LEU A 1039 25.10 13.38 -11.04
C LEU A 1039 26.33 12.47 -11.18
N GLY A 1040 26.07 11.19 -11.40
CA GLY A 1040 27.05 10.10 -11.40
C GLY A 1040 27.27 9.50 -10.01
N PHE A 1041 27.49 8.18 -9.96
CA PHE A 1041 27.70 7.44 -8.71
C PHE A 1041 29.19 7.24 -8.38
N ARG A 1042 29.91 6.43 -9.16
CA ARG A 1042 31.35 6.15 -8.94
C ARG A 1042 32.27 7.29 -9.38
N GLU A 1043 31.80 8.06 -10.33
CA GLU A 1043 32.56 9.10 -11.00
C GLU A 1043 31.68 10.34 -11.16
N VAL A 1044 31.70 11.17 -10.12
CA VAL A 1044 30.87 12.36 -10.01
C VAL A 1044 31.11 13.31 -11.19
N LEU A 1045 30.10 13.46 -12.05
CA LEU A 1045 30.12 14.35 -13.22
C LEU A 1045 29.81 15.80 -12.82
N LEU A 1046 28.92 15.98 -11.84
CA LEU A 1046 28.51 17.27 -11.31
C LEU A 1046 28.04 17.08 -9.87
N SER A 1047 28.63 17.79 -8.89
CA SER A 1047 28.12 17.83 -7.52
C SER A 1047 27.66 19.22 -7.11
N ILE A 1048 27.01 19.33 -5.96
CA ILE A 1048 26.70 20.63 -5.34
C ILE A 1048 27.97 21.48 -5.13
N ASP A 1049 29.10 20.86 -4.76
CA ASP A 1049 30.37 21.58 -4.57
C ASP A 1049 30.90 22.22 -5.87
N ASP A 1050 30.51 21.69 -7.03
CA ASP A 1050 30.88 22.27 -8.33
C ASP A 1050 30.05 23.52 -8.66
N ILE A 1051 28.85 23.67 -8.08
CA ILE A 1051 27.88 24.71 -8.46
C ILE A 1051 28.42 26.11 -8.20
N GLU A 1052 29.03 26.37 -7.04
CA GLU A 1052 29.60 27.70 -6.72
C GLU A 1052 30.71 28.13 -7.70
N ALA A 1053 31.32 27.18 -8.41
CA ALA A 1053 32.36 27.42 -9.40
C ALA A 1053 31.83 27.48 -10.84
N LEU A 1054 30.54 27.21 -11.06
CA LEU A 1054 29.91 27.32 -12.37
C LEU A 1054 29.88 28.77 -12.83
N THR A 1055 30.01 28.92 -14.15
CA THR A 1055 29.86 30.21 -14.84
C THR A 1055 29.21 29.91 -16.17
N VAL A 1056 28.03 30.49 -16.44
CA VAL A 1056 27.35 30.34 -17.71
C VAL A 1056 27.42 31.67 -18.45
N GLU A 1057 28.17 31.69 -19.56
CA GLU A 1057 28.31 32.92 -20.37
C GLU A 1057 27.05 33.21 -21.21
N GLY A 1058 26.20 32.20 -21.41
CA GLY A 1058 24.94 32.24 -22.17
C GLY A 1058 23.71 32.42 -21.27
N ALA A 1059 22.56 31.92 -21.73
CA ALA A 1059 21.38 31.80 -20.88
C ALA A 1059 21.46 30.50 -20.07
N GLN A 1060 20.94 30.52 -18.85
CA GLN A 1060 20.91 29.37 -17.95
C GLN A 1060 20.10 28.22 -18.59
N PRO A 1061 20.64 26.98 -18.64
CA PRO A 1061 19.95 25.83 -19.22
C PRO A 1061 18.76 25.35 -18.37
N LEU A 1062 17.81 24.68 -19.02
CA LEU A 1062 16.90 23.74 -18.37
C LEU A 1062 17.66 22.43 -18.12
N PHE A 1063 17.51 21.85 -16.93
CA PHE A 1063 17.98 20.49 -16.64
C PHE A 1063 16.81 19.51 -16.66
N SER A 1064 17.01 18.38 -17.33
CA SER A 1064 16.13 17.22 -17.33
C SER A 1064 16.93 16.04 -16.80
N ASN A 1065 16.78 15.76 -15.51
CA ASN A 1065 17.53 14.75 -14.79
C ASN A 1065 16.70 13.46 -14.73
N MET A 1066 17.06 12.49 -15.57
CA MET A 1066 16.39 11.22 -15.76
C MET A 1066 17.21 10.14 -15.05
N THR A 1067 17.09 10.15 -13.73
CA THR A 1067 18.01 9.54 -12.77
C THR A 1067 17.33 9.42 -11.40
N CYS A 1068 17.95 8.80 -10.40
CA CYS A 1068 17.36 8.67 -9.06
C CYS A 1068 17.60 9.92 -8.20
N THR A 1069 16.60 10.40 -7.46
CA THR A 1069 16.72 11.31 -6.29
C THR A 1069 17.45 12.64 -6.42
N ALA A 1070 17.88 13.05 -7.62
CA ALA A 1070 18.54 14.33 -7.85
C ALA A 1070 17.68 15.54 -7.40
N SER A 1071 16.37 15.33 -7.23
CA SER A 1071 15.40 16.30 -6.73
C SER A 1071 14.74 15.84 -5.40
N ARG A 1072 15.45 15.11 -4.52
CA ARG A 1072 14.95 14.68 -3.20
C ARG A 1072 14.92 15.83 -2.19
N PHE A 1073 13.96 16.74 -2.35
CA PHE A 1073 13.88 18.03 -1.63
C PHE A 1073 13.31 17.97 -0.21
N ALA A 1074 12.75 16.84 0.20
CA ALA A 1074 12.05 16.72 1.48
C ALA A 1074 12.92 16.20 2.64
N VAL A 1075 14.19 15.89 2.40
CA VAL A 1075 15.06 15.36 3.46
C VAL A 1075 15.41 16.48 4.44
N PRO A 1076 15.11 16.32 5.75
CA PRO A 1076 15.32 17.35 6.75
C PRO A 1076 16.77 17.82 6.77
N GLY A 1077 16.99 19.13 6.64
CA GLY A 1077 18.34 19.69 6.73
C GLY A 1077 19.18 19.61 5.45
N GLN A 1078 18.75 18.86 4.42
CA GLN A 1078 19.50 18.65 3.19
C GLN A 1078 19.08 19.61 2.07
N VAL A 1079 20.00 19.93 1.16
CA VAL A 1079 19.70 20.55 -0.14
C VAL A 1079 20.04 19.53 -1.22
N SER A 1080 19.07 19.19 -2.06
CA SER A 1080 19.28 18.32 -3.22
C SER A 1080 20.00 19.06 -4.35
N LEU A 1081 20.58 18.32 -5.29
CA LEU A 1081 21.27 18.87 -6.45
C LEU A 1081 20.32 19.75 -7.28
N GLY A 1082 19.08 19.29 -7.48
CA GLY A 1082 18.06 20.05 -8.22
C GLY A 1082 17.72 21.39 -7.55
N GLU A 1083 17.63 21.43 -6.22
CA GLU A 1083 17.45 22.68 -5.48
C GLU A 1083 18.66 23.61 -5.67
N ALA A 1084 19.87 23.09 -5.49
CA ALA A 1084 21.10 23.87 -5.59
C ALA A 1084 21.31 24.44 -7.01
N LEU A 1085 20.99 23.66 -8.04
CA LEU A 1085 21.08 24.10 -9.44
C LEU A 1085 20.14 25.24 -9.77
N LEU A 1086 18.92 25.26 -9.20
CA LEU A 1086 17.96 26.34 -9.43
C LEU A 1086 18.29 27.60 -8.62
N ILE A 1087 18.76 27.45 -7.38
CA ILE A 1087 19.00 28.57 -6.46
C ILE A 1087 20.21 29.40 -6.90
N ASP A 1088 21.25 28.76 -7.46
CA ASP A 1088 22.45 29.44 -7.93
C ASP A 1088 22.19 30.20 -9.26
N GLU A 1089 22.58 31.49 -9.29
CA GLU A 1089 22.29 32.41 -10.40
C GLU A 1089 23.03 32.11 -11.71
N GLU A 1090 24.07 31.27 -11.65
CA GLU A 1090 24.93 30.91 -12.79
C GLU A 1090 24.74 29.45 -13.23
N ALA A 1091 23.76 28.71 -12.68
CA ALA A 1091 23.64 27.26 -12.87
C ALA A 1091 22.48 26.84 -13.80
N ALA A 1092 21.22 26.91 -13.34
CA ALA A 1092 20.05 26.44 -14.08
C ALA A 1092 18.84 27.35 -13.93
N ILE A 1093 17.98 27.43 -14.96
CA ILE A 1093 16.72 28.21 -14.89
C ILE A 1093 15.53 27.37 -14.39
N ALA A 1094 15.61 26.06 -14.56
CA ALA A 1094 14.64 25.09 -14.11
C ALA A 1094 15.28 23.70 -14.10
N VAL A 1095 14.80 22.83 -13.22
CA VAL A 1095 15.24 21.44 -13.09
C VAL A 1095 14.00 20.56 -13.02
N TRP A 1096 13.91 19.57 -13.89
CA TRP A 1096 12.91 18.51 -13.80
C TRP A 1096 13.60 17.20 -13.47
N GLY A 1097 13.24 16.59 -12.36
CA GLY A 1097 13.84 15.33 -11.90
C GLY A 1097 13.15 14.77 -10.66
N PRO A 1098 13.48 13.55 -10.24
CA PRO A 1098 12.70 12.86 -9.24
C PRO A 1098 13.19 13.01 -7.80
N SER A 1099 12.25 12.90 -6.86
CA SER A 1099 12.49 12.79 -5.42
C SER A 1099 12.82 11.37 -4.97
N GLY A 1100 12.36 10.36 -5.70
CA GLY A 1100 12.53 8.94 -5.42
C GLY A 1100 13.41 8.20 -6.42
N LEU A 1101 13.41 6.87 -6.33
CA LEU A 1101 14.12 5.97 -7.24
C LEU A 1101 13.40 5.92 -8.59
N SER A 1102 14.17 6.02 -9.67
CA SER A 1102 13.62 6.19 -11.02
C SER A 1102 14.03 5.05 -11.93
N ILE A 1103 13.03 4.46 -12.58
CA ILE A 1103 13.18 3.36 -13.54
C ILE A 1103 13.80 3.86 -14.85
N ASN A 1104 14.95 3.31 -15.27
CA ASN A 1104 15.70 3.79 -16.44
C ASN A 1104 14.88 3.80 -17.74
N ALA A 1105 14.18 2.69 -18.03
CA ALA A 1105 13.39 2.55 -19.25
C ALA A 1105 12.28 3.62 -19.35
N GLN A 1106 11.58 3.85 -18.25
CA GLN A 1106 10.51 4.83 -18.15
C GLN A 1106 11.07 6.25 -18.18
N ALA A 1107 12.18 6.51 -17.50
CA ALA A 1107 12.88 7.80 -17.51
C ALA A 1107 13.33 8.17 -18.94
N THR A 1108 13.81 7.18 -19.70
CA THR A 1108 14.16 7.36 -21.13
C THR A 1108 12.95 7.74 -21.98
N LEU A 1109 11.79 7.08 -21.80
CA LEU A 1109 10.55 7.41 -22.51
C LEU A 1109 10.03 8.81 -22.15
N LEU A 1110 10.05 9.13 -20.86
CA LEU A 1110 9.63 10.43 -20.34
C LEU A 1110 10.52 11.56 -20.86
N SER A 1111 11.84 11.36 -20.83
CA SER A 1111 12.85 12.24 -21.40
C SER A 1111 12.60 12.53 -22.89
N ARG A 1112 12.36 11.47 -23.66
CA ARG A 1112 12.04 11.59 -25.09
C ARG A 1112 10.77 12.40 -25.32
N ALA A 1113 9.71 12.13 -24.55
CA ALA A 1113 8.44 12.83 -24.69
C ALA A 1113 8.59 14.35 -24.42
N LEU A 1114 9.38 14.74 -23.41
CA LEU A 1114 9.69 16.16 -23.17
C LEU A 1114 10.47 16.78 -24.34
N VAL A 1115 11.48 16.09 -24.85
CA VAL A 1115 12.27 16.56 -25.99
C VAL A 1115 11.40 16.73 -27.25
N GLU A 1116 10.44 15.83 -27.48
CA GLU A 1116 9.47 15.94 -28.57
C GLU A 1116 8.59 17.20 -28.41
N GLU A 1117 8.05 17.46 -27.22
CA GLU A 1117 7.28 18.68 -26.94
C GLU A 1117 8.10 19.96 -27.18
N LEU A 1118 9.36 19.99 -26.70
CA LEU A 1118 10.29 21.11 -26.94
C LEU A 1118 10.56 21.34 -28.43
N SER A 1119 10.51 20.28 -29.22
CA SER A 1119 10.82 20.27 -30.66
C SER A 1119 9.64 20.66 -31.55
N THR A 1120 8.40 20.37 -31.15
CA THR A 1120 7.21 20.65 -31.98
C THR A 1120 6.85 22.13 -32.05
N GLY A 1121 7.22 22.92 -31.04
CA GLY A 1121 6.89 24.35 -30.92
C GLY A 1121 5.38 24.64 -30.76
N GLY A 1122 4.56 23.61 -30.50
CA GLY A 1122 3.13 23.76 -30.25
C GLY A 1122 2.81 24.33 -28.87
N GLU A 1123 3.75 24.21 -27.94
CA GLU A 1123 3.75 24.80 -26.62
C GLU A 1123 5.02 25.64 -26.42
N THR A 1124 4.95 26.66 -25.56
CA THR A 1124 6.11 27.52 -25.27
C THR A 1124 6.56 27.47 -23.83
N ARG A 1125 5.71 26.94 -22.92
CA ARG A 1125 5.97 26.93 -21.47
C ARG A 1125 6.25 25.52 -20.96
N ILE A 1126 7.19 25.39 -20.03
CA ILE A 1126 7.72 24.10 -19.59
C ILE A 1126 6.69 23.23 -18.86
N GLY A 1127 5.85 23.79 -17.98
CA GLY A 1127 4.88 23.02 -17.21
C GLY A 1127 3.86 22.27 -18.11
N PRO A 1128 3.19 22.93 -19.05
CA PRO A 1128 2.30 22.26 -20.00
C PRO A 1128 3.02 21.26 -20.92
N MET A 1129 4.32 21.42 -21.19
CA MET A 1129 5.11 20.39 -21.90
C MET A 1129 5.28 19.14 -21.03
N ILE A 1130 5.60 19.31 -19.73
CA ILE A 1130 5.70 18.22 -18.77
C ILE A 1130 4.37 17.47 -18.63
N ASN A 1131 3.25 18.17 -18.40
CA ASN A 1131 1.93 17.51 -18.29
C ASN A 1131 1.53 16.75 -19.57
N ARG A 1132 2.06 17.12 -20.75
CA ARG A 1132 1.85 16.36 -22.00
C ARG A 1132 2.80 15.20 -22.17
N ALA A 1133 3.96 15.23 -21.51
CA ALA A 1133 4.93 14.14 -21.52
C ALA A 1133 4.53 13.01 -20.56
N LEU A 1134 4.06 13.33 -19.35
CA LEU A 1134 3.73 12.36 -18.29
C LEU A 1134 2.80 11.19 -18.72
N PRO A 1135 1.77 11.39 -19.56
CA PRO A 1135 0.89 10.30 -20.00
C PRO A 1135 1.59 9.14 -20.73
N VAL A 1136 2.86 9.30 -21.15
CA VAL A 1136 3.65 8.19 -21.72
C VAL A 1136 3.90 7.07 -20.71
N LEU A 1137 3.76 7.35 -19.41
CA LEU A 1137 4.00 6.40 -18.32
C LEU A 1137 2.73 5.90 -17.65
N ALA A 1138 1.58 6.57 -17.80
CA ALA A 1138 0.41 6.34 -16.94
C ALA A 1138 -0.17 4.91 -16.96
N ASP A 1139 0.04 4.20 -18.07
CA ASP A 1139 -0.41 2.83 -18.29
C ASP A 1139 0.73 1.79 -18.17
N LEU A 1140 1.95 2.23 -17.79
CA LEU A 1140 3.07 1.35 -17.51
C LEU A 1140 3.05 0.96 -16.03
N GLU A 1141 3.51 -0.26 -15.75
CA GLU A 1141 3.76 -0.73 -14.39
C GLU A 1141 4.66 0.25 -13.62
N PHE A 1142 4.34 0.57 -12.36
CA PHE A 1142 4.98 1.64 -11.57
C PHE A 1142 5.00 3.04 -12.22
N GLY A 1143 4.44 3.21 -13.41
CA GLY A 1143 4.51 4.46 -14.16
C GLY A 1143 3.80 5.60 -13.45
N ARG A 1144 2.76 5.31 -12.67
CA ARG A 1144 2.09 6.29 -11.79
C ARG A 1144 2.95 6.67 -10.59
N GLU A 1145 3.64 5.71 -9.98
CA GLU A 1145 4.61 5.99 -8.91
C GLU A 1145 5.74 6.86 -9.45
N MET A 1146 6.25 6.54 -10.64
CA MET A 1146 7.26 7.32 -11.34
C MET A 1146 6.77 8.75 -11.66
N ILE A 1147 5.54 8.92 -12.14
CA ILE A 1147 4.92 10.25 -12.30
C ILE A 1147 4.87 11.00 -10.95
N SER A 1148 4.48 10.32 -9.87
CA SER A 1148 4.32 10.92 -8.55
C SER A 1148 5.63 11.45 -7.97
N ILE A 1149 6.77 10.88 -8.33
CA ILE A 1149 8.08 11.29 -7.79
C ILE A 1149 8.81 12.31 -8.67
N TYR A 1150 8.34 12.66 -9.87
CA TYR A 1150 9.00 13.63 -10.76
C TYR A 1150 8.51 15.07 -10.55
N HIS A 1151 9.42 15.98 -10.17
CA HIS A 1151 9.08 17.36 -9.79
C HIS A 1151 9.75 18.39 -10.68
N LEU A 1152 9.00 19.45 -11.03
CA LEU A 1152 9.57 20.64 -11.64
C LEU A 1152 9.99 21.63 -10.55
N PHE A 1153 11.29 21.81 -10.38
CA PHE A 1153 11.83 22.97 -9.70
C PHE A 1153 11.98 24.12 -10.69
N GLY A 1154 11.23 25.19 -10.46
CA GLY A 1154 11.15 26.35 -11.32
C GLY A 1154 9.71 26.82 -11.51
N ASP A 1155 9.57 27.89 -12.28
CA ASP A 1155 8.26 28.41 -12.64
C ASP A 1155 7.62 27.54 -13.75
N PRO A 1156 6.47 26.87 -13.52
CA PRO A 1156 5.79 26.08 -14.54
C PRO A 1156 5.33 26.92 -15.75
N ALA A 1157 5.18 28.23 -15.58
CA ALA A 1157 4.92 29.13 -16.69
C ALA A 1157 6.19 29.56 -17.43
N LEU A 1158 7.39 29.16 -17.03
CA LEU A 1158 8.63 29.58 -17.70
C LEU A 1158 8.57 29.29 -19.22
N ARG A 1159 8.75 30.33 -20.03
CA ARG A 1159 8.84 30.19 -21.49
C ARG A 1159 10.21 29.63 -21.86
N VAL A 1160 10.25 28.52 -22.58
CA VAL A 1160 11.49 27.86 -23.04
C VAL A 1160 11.66 27.87 -24.57
N THR A 1161 10.61 28.26 -25.29
CA THR A 1161 10.65 28.48 -26.75
C THR A 1161 9.99 29.82 -27.12
N LYS A 1162 10.23 30.28 -28.36
CA LYS A 1162 9.67 31.56 -28.86
C LYS A 1162 8.22 31.38 -29.28
N GLU A 1163 7.38 32.40 -29.05
CA GLU A 1163 6.10 32.50 -29.76
C GLU A 1163 6.35 32.77 -31.25
N ASP A 1164 5.85 31.87 -32.11
CA ASP A 1164 5.90 32.09 -33.54
C ASP A 1164 5.08 33.34 -33.92
N ALA A 1165 5.76 34.37 -34.42
CA ALA A 1165 5.15 35.63 -34.87
C ALA A 1165 4.22 35.50 -36.11
N SER A 1166 3.70 34.30 -36.41
CA SER A 1166 2.84 34.03 -37.57
C SER A 1166 1.33 34.09 -37.27
N GLY A 1167 0.92 34.33 -36.02
CA GLY A 1167 -0.50 34.43 -35.62
C GLY A 1167 -1.18 35.80 -35.81
N ALA A 1168 -0.45 36.88 -36.11
CA ALA A 1168 -1.02 38.24 -36.14
C ALA A 1168 -0.83 38.94 -37.50
N GLY A 1169 -1.84 38.90 -38.38
CA GLY A 1169 -1.73 39.61 -39.66
C GLY A 1169 -2.88 39.55 -40.66
N GLY A 1170 -4.10 39.94 -40.27
CA GLY A 1170 -5.22 40.11 -41.20
C GLY A 1170 -6.20 41.21 -40.79
N THR A 1171 -5.85 42.48 -41.04
CA THR A 1171 -6.70 43.64 -40.75
C THR A 1171 -7.72 43.93 -41.85
N GLY A 1172 -8.98 44.16 -41.45
CA GLY A 1172 -9.83 45.26 -41.94
C GLY A 1172 -10.86 44.99 -43.05
N GLY A 1173 -12.14 45.28 -42.76
CA GLY A 1173 -13.12 45.71 -43.78
C GLY A 1173 -14.59 45.36 -43.54
N ASP A 1174 -15.32 46.30 -42.94
CA ASP A 1174 -16.78 46.53 -42.91
C ASP A 1174 -17.73 45.69 -43.81
N GLY A 1175 -18.84 45.27 -43.18
CA GLY A 1175 -20.17 45.74 -43.60
C GLY A 1175 -21.04 44.83 -44.50
N GLY A 1176 -22.06 44.23 -43.88
CA GLY A 1176 -23.45 44.37 -44.35
C GLY A 1176 -24.02 43.39 -45.40
N ALA A 1177 -25.20 42.88 -45.04
CA ALA A 1177 -26.35 42.54 -45.90
C ALA A 1177 -26.42 41.16 -46.60
N ALA A 1178 -27.30 40.33 -46.02
CA ALA A 1178 -28.45 39.66 -46.64
C ALA A 1178 -28.43 39.32 -48.15
N GLY A 1179 -28.71 38.04 -48.47
CA GLY A 1179 -29.38 37.70 -49.74
C GLY A 1179 -29.12 36.30 -50.31
N SER A 1180 -30.08 35.40 -50.10
CA SER A 1180 -30.63 34.42 -51.06
C SER A 1180 -29.73 33.44 -51.83
N ALA A 1181 -29.96 32.16 -51.54
CA ALA A 1181 -30.35 31.07 -52.47
C ALA A 1181 -29.60 30.88 -53.80
N GLY A 1182 -29.00 29.69 -53.96
CA GLY A 1182 -28.59 29.15 -55.27
C GLY A 1182 -28.05 27.72 -55.16
N SER A 1183 -28.77 26.79 -55.78
CA SER A 1183 -28.64 25.33 -55.75
C SER A 1183 -27.54 24.70 -56.61
N ASN A 1184 -27.17 23.46 -56.22
CA ASN A 1184 -26.73 22.30 -57.01
C ASN A 1184 -25.26 22.15 -57.46
N GLY A 1185 -24.65 21.01 -57.09
CA GLY A 1185 -23.55 20.39 -57.85
C GLY A 1185 -22.66 19.39 -57.09
N ILE A 1186 -23.14 18.16 -56.92
CA ILE A 1186 -22.50 16.83 -56.65
C ILE A 1186 -21.03 16.76 -57.19
N THR A 1187 -19.97 16.24 -56.53
CA THR A 1187 -19.68 14.83 -56.13
C THR A 1187 -18.42 14.69 -55.24
N ASP A 1188 -18.53 13.74 -54.28
CA ASP A 1188 -17.56 12.79 -53.70
C ASP A 1188 -16.21 13.20 -53.09
N GLY A 1189 -16.01 12.75 -51.84
CA GLY A 1189 -14.71 12.47 -51.23
C GLY A 1189 -14.71 12.51 -49.70
N GLY A 1190 -14.66 11.33 -49.07
CA GLY A 1190 -14.60 10.98 -47.64
C GLY A 1190 -14.04 11.97 -46.60
N GLY A 1191 -14.58 11.86 -45.38
CA GLY A 1191 -14.04 12.47 -44.17
C GLY A 1191 -15.05 12.47 -43.01
N SER A 1192 -14.62 11.90 -41.89
CA SER A 1192 -15.11 11.92 -40.51
C SER A 1192 -16.06 13.03 -40.02
N GLY A 1193 -16.83 12.67 -38.97
CA GLY A 1193 -17.24 13.59 -37.90
C GLY A 1193 -18.74 13.82 -37.77
N CYS A 1194 -19.30 13.51 -36.60
CA CYS A 1194 -20.47 14.23 -36.12
C CYS A 1194 -20.53 14.22 -34.59
N ALA A 1195 -20.48 15.43 -34.02
CA ALA A 1195 -20.87 15.74 -32.67
C ALA A 1195 -22.15 16.61 -32.67
N ILE A 1196 -22.78 16.67 -31.48
CA ILE A 1196 -23.64 17.72 -30.88
C ILE A 1196 -25.14 17.78 -31.25
N GLY A 1197 -26.01 17.80 -30.21
CA GLY A 1197 -27.08 18.81 -30.11
C GLY A 1197 -28.46 18.47 -29.53
N ARG A 1198 -28.66 18.82 -28.24
CA ARG A 1198 -29.87 19.00 -27.38
C ARG A 1198 -31.15 19.63 -28.03
N PRO A 1199 -32.39 19.53 -27.46
CA PRO A 1199 -32.88 20.33 -26.28
C PRO A 1199 -33.94 19.72 -25.31
N ARG A 1200 -34.05 20.34 -24.11
CA ARG A 1200 -35.01 20.18 -22.96
C ARG A 1200 -36.46 20.70 -23.27
N PRO A 1201 -37.48 20.84 -22.36
CA PRO A 1201 -37.63 20.55 -20.90
C PRO A 1201 -39.03 19.99 -20.42
N GLY A 1202 -39.18 19.62 -19.12
CA GLY A 1202 -40.48 19.74 -18.42
C GLY A 1202 -40.83 18.84 -17.21
N ALA A 1203 -40.46 19.30 -16.00
CA ALA A 1203 -41.25 19.36 -14.75
C ALA A 1203 -41.77 18.11 -13.94
N SER A 1204 -41.19 17.99 -12.74
CA SER A 1204 -41.83 18.06 -11.39
C SER A 1204 -42.27 16.81 -10.59
N SER A 1205 -41.78 16.80 -9.33
CA SER A 1205 -42.34 16.33 -8.03
C SER A 1205 -41.97 14.95 -7.47
N VAL A 1206 -41.17 14.99 -6.39
CA VAL A 1206 -40.99 14.04 -5.24
C VAL A 1206 -42.34 13.95 -4.46
N PRO A 1207 -42.69 12.97 -3.57
CA PRO A 1207 -41.76 12.18 -2.74
C PRO A 1207 -42.16 10.74 -2.26
N ILE A 1208 -41.23 10.12 -1.50
CA ILE A 1208 -41.43 9.25 -0.31
C ILE A 1208 -41.49 7.68 -0.42
N LEU A 1209 -40.60 7.07 0.40
CA LEU A 1209 -40.62 5.79 1.18
C LEU A 1209 -40.17 4.42 0.60
N LEU A 1210 -39.09 3.91 1.22
CA LEU A 1210 -38.78 2.59 1.81
C LEU A 1210 -39.06 1.25 1.06
N LEU A 1211 -38.01 0.40 1.17
CA LEU A 1211 -37.97 -1.04 1.47
C LEU A 1211 -38.16 -2.10 0.36
N LEU A 1212 -37.17 -3.01 0.38
CA LEU A 1212 -37.23 -4.46 0.20
C LEU A 1212 -37.55 -5.01 -1.20
N GLY A 1213 -36.53 -5.65 -1.77
CA GLY A 1213 -36.49 -7.10 -1.74
C GLY A 1213 -37.17 -7.84 -2.89
N ILE A 1214 -36.30 -8.53 -3.65
CA ILE A 1214 -36.50 -9.87 -4.23
C ILE A 1214 -37.61 -10.03 -5.26
N GLY A 1215 -37.24 -10.58 -6.41
CA GLY A 1215 -38.17 -11.40 -7.19
C GLY A 1215 -38.02 -11.27 -8.69
N ALA A 1216 -37.00 -11.95 -9.22
CA ALA A 1216 -37.11 -12.98 -10.25
C ALA A 1216 -38.04 -12.74 -11.45
N LEU A 1217 -37.51 -12.94 -12.67
CA LEU A 1217 -37.85 -14.08 -13.53
C LEU A 1217 -37.33 -13.85 -14.96
N VAL A 1218 -36.41 -14.72 -15.37
CA VAL A 1218 -36.63 -15.74 -16.42
C VAL A 1218 -36.99 -15.27 -17.85
N TRP A 1219 -36.11 -15.73 -18.75
CA TRP A 1219 -36.33 -16.14 -20.15
C TRP A 1219 -36.57 -15.03 -21.20
N ARG A 1220 -36.04 -15.12 -22.42
CA ARG A 1220 -35.62 -16.28 -23.21
C ARG A 1220 -34.89 -15.78 -24.46
N ARG A 1221 -33.88 -16.54 -24.88
CA ARG A 1221 -33.63 -16.96 -26.29
C ARG A 1221 -33.66 -15.86 -27.37
N ARG A 1222 -32.53 -15.68 -28.07
CA ARG A 1222 -32.14 -16.56 -29.20
C ARG A 1222 -30.91 -16.01 -29.96
N ARG A 1223 -29.91 -16.89 -30.02
CA ARG A 1223 -29.25 -17.43 -31.22
C ARG A 1223 -28.26 -16.57 -32.00
N ARG A 1224 -27.07 -17.20 -32.07
CA ARG A 1224 -26.24 -17.50 -33.26
C ARG A 1224 -25.41 -16.34 -33.79
N ALA A 1225 -24.18 -16.54 -34.27
CA ALA A 1225 -23.24 -17.66 -34.32
C ALA A 1225 -22.04 -17.15 -35.15
N GLY A 1226 -20.86 -17.73 -34.93
CA GLY A 1226 -19.68 -17.63 -35.82
C GLY A 1226 -18.51 -16.97 -35.08
N ARG A 1227 -17.65 -17.71 -34.36
CA ARG A 1227 -16.66 -18.74 -34.77
C ARG A 1227 -15.67 -18.27 -35.85
N CYS A 1228 -14.40 -18.22 -35.40
CA CYS A 1228 -13.11 -18.41 -36.09
C CYS A 1228 -12.68 -17.30 -37.08
N GLN A 1229 -11.42 -16.85 -37.15
CA GLN A 1229 -10.13 -17.53 -36.97
C GLN A 1229 -9.02 -16.44 -36.97
N LYS A 1230 -7.95 -16.62 -36.16
CA LYS A 1230 -6.60 -15.97 -36.19
C LYS A 1230 -6.01 -15.84 -37.64
N PRO A 1231 -4.83 -15.21 -37.90
CA PRO A 1231 -3.96 -14.31 -37.13
C PRO A 1231 -3.47 -13.05 -37.92
N SER A 1232 -2.91 -12.05 -37.22
CA SER A 1232 -1.68 -11.33 -37.60
C SER A 1232 -1.26 -10.39 -36.50
#